data_AF-A0A4U8W558-F1
#
_entry.id   AF-A0A4U8W558-F1
#
_cell.length_a   1.000
_cell.length_b   1.000
_cell.length_c   1.000
_cell.angle_alpha   90.00
_cell.angle_beta   90.00
_cell.angle_gamma   90.00
#
_symmetry.space_group_name_H-M   'P 1'
#
loop_
_entity.id
_entity.type
_entity.pdbx_description
1 polymer ?
#
loop_
_entity_poly.entity_id
_entity_poly.type
_entity_poly.pdbx_seq_one_letter_code
_entity_poly.pdbx_strand_id
1 'polypeptide(L)'
;MKAHHFPPAFAYAIELRWRAVDDIVARPRQWADEEALRLFVESGLPLGTVKQLFSHKAAVDRDEATASIEPVIAHMQEEHENWIRSNPDLAALFRELYERRDELDLTERDHAYLERKYRSFARAGAYLTDVNDRKALAEYNDTVSFLQAEYKDNQQREMERFEFRVDDVEKLNGLTDDQIAAARSRAGDSGGYLLPPTADVSSIWHPYLPYLTDPEVSKDLYEAVAKMAVGGDYDNSANVLGQVSASAKRAALTGYDSHADYVLSGGIFDSVRSVEAIAAKLAHAAAAATRVELPRLAEAIGTEIRPWNRARALDVLIKNGIGIDEQHIRQYFELDRVLVDGVFGLAKDMFGLTITELDGDRKPSVWHSDVRVFSVLDEDGHHLTHFYLDPYARDGKNVGAWTDPIRIKFTPAGQQPLISVHVSIHKPPTGKPTLLSPGEVSTLFHEFGHAVHFLLSEGTYEPAERHLNFAWIESVAKVFQNFWKHPDVLSRFAAHHETGEPMPQELLEKFDEQQAAYRGTITVGRLTGAVIDLALSSLSPEQVPQGPDARTLLAEFAENALTRAGINFPEIGNPYPPQWFRHLFARMGAFEDYFGRYMSYLFSDVVALSVYRRFIGPSIERYGLSAATGDLIRDMILTHEEDNLAEALRRLIGSEVSIDDFLIDQRLLWAVALDKLGAGAMPEWLTDPAARPPGTDLAAWWNTELTADERAAVIQQFPDEVLGMDIDHSRETLDAARARRDKLREYASAAPSESTGSSQAARRDEQPVTARQQDDEQPVVELGPDEIYLLSLIADGRSLAEAGKEIKASASTVRRRLDAIESKLGTHSTLESILAVWRQGMLRLGDDAVETAPRSYLEFTPGEVEILGLLARGLSNSAIAAHLAISRTVVQDRLGLLFDKLGVHGRIPAVLAALDREVVQLPSNPGPPPATPDPSSHGKSKGQRNA
;
A
#
# COMPACT_ATOMS: atom_id res chain seq x y z
N MET A 1 34.10 0.56 11.25
CA MET A 1 34.02 0.00 12.61
C MET A 1 34.38 -1.47 12.56
N LYS A 2 34.81 -2.09 13.67
CA LYS A 2 35.18 -3.52 13.71
C LYS A 2 34.18 -4.28 14.58
N ALA A 3 33.98 -5.58 14.31
CA ALA A 3 33.00 -6.42 15.02
C ALA A 3 33.13 -6.31 16.56
N HIS A 4 34.34 -6.40 17.11
CA HIS A 4 34.57 -6.34 18.56
C HIS A 4 34.18 -5.02 19.25
N HIS A 5 33.88 -3.95 18.49
CA HIS A 5 33.37 -2.69 19.08
C HIS A 5 31.88 -2.78 19.46
N PHE A 6 31.09 -3.66 18.82
CA PHE A 6 29.64 -3.66 18.98
C PHE A 6 29.15 -4.16 20.33
N PRO A 7 29.57 -5.33 20.85
CA PRO A 7 29.06 -5.81 22.14
C PRO A 7 29.20 -4.81 23.31
N PRO A 8 30.36 -4.17 23.55
CA PRO A 8 30.46 -3.17 24.62
C PRO A 8 29.67 -1.89 24.34
N ALA A 9 29.52 -1.48 23.08
CA ALA A 9 28.71 -0.32 22.71
C ALA A 9 27.21 -0.56 22.94
N PHE A 10 26.72 -1.76 22.60
CA PHE A 10 25.34 -2.19 22.89
C PHE A 10 25.08 -2.21 24.39
N ALA A 11 25.94 -2.88 25.17
CA ALA A 11 25.79 -2.97 26.61
C ALA A 11 25.71 -1.58 27.28
N TYR A 12 26.59 -0.67 26.87
CA TYR A 12 26.59 0.71 27.38
C TYR A 12 25.33 1.49 26.96
N ALA A 13 24.91 1.38 25.70
CA ALA A 13 23.71 2.07 25.21
C ALA A 13 22.42 1.57 25.86
N ILE A 14 22.32 0.25 26.12
CA ILE A 14 21.21 -0.37 26.86
C ILE A 14 21.19 0.15 28.30
N GLU A 15 22.35 0.16 28.98
CA GLU A 15 22.45 0.67 30.35
C GLU A 15 22.05 2.14 30.47
N LEU A 16 22.48 2.99 29.51
CA LEU A 16 22.06 4.39 29.45
C LEU A 16 20.54 4.52 29.32
N ARG A 17 19.92 3.73 28.44
CA ARG A 17 18.47 3.76 28.23
C ARG A 17 17.72 3.28 29.47
N TRP A 18 18.15 2.19 30.10
CA TRP A 18 17.53 1.68 31.33
C TRP A 18 17.58 2.70 32.46
N ARG A 19 18.74 3.33 32.71
CA ARG A 19 18.86 4.40 33.73
C ARG A 19 17.94 5.58 33.45
N ALA A 20 17.86 6.01 32.19
CA ALA A 20 16.97 7.09 31.80
C ALA A 20 15.49 6.71 32.05
N VAL A 21 15.09 5.48 31.71
CA VAL A 21 13.74 4.98 31.99
C VAL A 21 13.46 4.91 33.49
N ASP A 22 14.41 4.42 34.30
CA ASP A 22 14.28 4.40 35.76
C ASP A 22 14.10 5.81 36.35
N ASP A 23 14.88 6.79 35.87
CA ASP A 23 14.74 8.20 36.24
C ASP A 23 13.36 8.76 35.81
N ILE A 24 12.86 8.33 34.64
CA ILE A 24 11.56 8.73 34.11
C ILE A 24 10.41 8.26 35.00
N VAL A 25 10.38 6.97 35.29
CA VAL A 25 9.30 6.38 36.08
C VAL A 25 9.38 6.73 37.57
N ALA A 26 10.55 7.16 38.07
CA ALA A 26 10.72 7.63 39.45
C ALA A 26 10.17 9.04 39.71
N ARG A 27 9.84 9.84 38.68
CA ARG A 27 9.44 11.26 38.82
C ARG A 27 8.13 11.69 38.12
N PRO A 28 7.05 10.88 38.12
CA PRO A 28 5.83 11.14 37.33
C PRO A 28 5.05 12.41 37.72
N ARG A 29 5.39 13.10 38.83
CA ARG A 29 4.72 14.34 39.27
C ARG A 29 5.55 15.61 39.15
N GLN A 30 6.79 15.52 38.63
CA GLN A 30 7.67 16.69 38.48
C GLN A 30 7.78 17.18 37.04
N TRP A 31 7.45 16.36 36.06
CA TRP A 31 7.51 16.72 34.65
C TRP A 31 6.12 17.07 34.14
N ALA A 32 6.08 17.98 33.16
CA ALA A 32 4.90 18.06 32.32
C ALA A 32 4.75 16.71 31.60
N ASP A 33 3.52 16.22 31.44
CA ASP A 33 3.26 14.91 30.85
C ASP A 33 3.87 14.77 29.44
N GLU A 34 3.94 15.87 28.67
CA GLU A 34 4.64 15.93 27.37
C GLU A 34 6.16 15.76 27.49
N GLU A 35 6.77 16.20 28.60
CA GLU A 35 8.20 16.08 28.84
C GLU A 35 8.60 14.63 29.12
N ALA A 36 7.74 13.83 29.78
CA ALA A 36 7.99 12.41 29.99
C ALA A 36 8.06 11.63 28.67
N LEU A 37 7.16 11.94 27.73
CA LEU A 37 7.13 11.33 26.41
C LEU A 37 8.41 11.63 25.62
N ARG A 38 8.80 12.91 25.58
CA ARG A 38 10.02 13.37 24.92
C ARG A 38 11.28 12.71 25.52
N LEU A 39 11.40 12.68 26.84
CA LEU A 39 12.55 12.09 27.54
C LEU A 39 12.66 10.58 27.27
N PHE A 40 11.54 9.86 27.26
CA PHE A 40 11.52 8.43 26.94
C PHE A 40 12.05 8.18 25.52
N VAL A 41 11.57 8.96 24.57
CA VAL A 41 11.98 8.86 23.16
C VAL A 41 13.47 9.17 22.98
N GLU A 42 13.94 10.29 23.53
CA GLU A 42 15.34 10.72 23.44
C GLU A 42 16.30 9.70 24.08
N SER A 43 15.86 9.00 25.14
CA SER A 43 16.65 7.94 25.77
C SER A 43 17.00 6.79 24.81
N GLY A 44 16.23 6.62 23.74
CA GLY A 44 16.43 5.61 22.71
C GLY A 44 17.56 5.92 21.72
N LEU A 45 18.00 7.17 21.60
CA LEU A 45 18.94 7.61 20.56
C LEU A 45 20.26 6.83 20.53
N PRO A 46 20.98 6.64 21.66
CA PRO A 46 22.24 5.90 21.66
C PRO A 46 22.07 4.45 21.19
N LEU A 47 21.03 3.77 21.68
CA LEU A 47 20.77 2.38 21.31
C LEU A 47 20.35 2.25 19.85
N GLY A 48 19.46 3.12 19.37
CA GLY A 48 19.06 3.18 17.97
C GLY A 48 20.26 3.36 17.04
N THR A 49 21.21 4.23 17.41
CA THR A 49 22.44 4.47 16.64
C THR A 49 23.30 3.20 16.55
N VAL A 50 23.53 2.51 17.67
CA VAL A 50 24.36 1.29 17.66
C VAL A 50 23.65 0.15 16.92
N LYS A 51 22.32 0.02 17.05
CA LYS A 51 21.49 -0.92 16.28
C LYS A 51 21.69 -0.71 14.77
N GLN A 52 21.51 0.51 14.27
CA GLN A 52 21.61 0.79 12.83
C GLN A 52 23.02 0.56 12.29
N LEU A 53 24.05 0.97 13.01
CA LEU A 53 25.44 0.75 12.61
C LEU A 53 25.81 -0.74 12.54
N PHE A 54 25.26 -1.56 13.44
CA PHE A 54 25.48 -3.01 13.43
C PHE A 54 24.75 -3.67 12.27
N SER A 55 23.45 -3.39 12.11
CA SER A 55 22.63 -3.91 11.00
C SER A 55 23.26 -3.56 9.65
N HIS A 56 23.72 -2.32 9.49
CA HIS A 56 24.39 -1.89 8.26
C HIS A 56 25.66 -2.71 8.00
N LYS A 57 26.56 -2.90 8.99
CA LYS A 57 27.76 -3.75 8.79
C LYS A 57 27.38 -5.19 8.45
N ALA A 58 26.42 -5.77 9.15
CA ALA A 58 25.96 -7.13 8.89
C ALA A 58 25.34 -7.29 7.49
N ALA A 59 24.82 -6.20 6.90
CA ALA A 59 24.26 -6.22 5.55
C ALA A 59 25.29 -5.97 4.44
N VAL A 60 26.36 -5.21 4.68
CA VAL A 60 27.26 -4.72 3.59
C VAL A 60 28.70 -5.23 3.66
N ASP A 61 29.12 -5.74 4.81
CA ASP A 61 30.50 -6.14 5.11
C ASP A 61 30.52 -7.23 6.20
N ARG A 62 29.73 -8.28 5.98
CA ARG A 62 29.62 -9.42 6.90
C ARG A 62 30.82 -10.33 6.79
N ASP A 63 31.65 -10.33 7.83
CA ASP A 63 32.79 -11.23 8.01
C ASP A 63 32.51 -12.27 9.11
N GLU A 64 33.40 -13.25 9.27
CA GLU A 64 33.28 -14.30 10.30
C GLU A 64 33.18 -13.71 11.72
N ALA A 65 33.90 -12.62 11.99
CA ALA A 65 33.87 -11.95 13.29
C ALA A 65 32.50 -11.31 13.57
N THR A 66 31.87 -10.71 12.56
CA THR A 66 30.51 -10.15 12.63
C THR A 66 29.49 -11.25 12.85
N ALA A 67 29.57 -12.33 12.07
CA ALA A 67 28.72 -13.50 12.21
C ALA A 67 28.78 -14.09 13.63
N SER A 68 29.97 -14.13 14.24
CA SER A 68 30.17 -14.69 15.58
C SER A 68 29.51 -13.91 16.72
N ILE A 69 29.25 -12.61 16.52
CA ILE A 69 28.65 -11.74 17.55
C ILE A 69 27.15 -11.50 17.32
N GLU A 70 26.61 -11.82 16.15
CA GLU A 70 25.17 -11.68 15.84
C GLU A 70 24.27 -12.32 16.92
N PRO A 71 24.50 -13.56 17.39
CA PRO A 71 23.67 -14.16 18.44
C PRO A 71 23.76 -13.41 19.78
N VAL A 72 24.94 -12.88 20.12
CA VAL A 72 25.16 -12.12 21.35
C VAL A 72 24.41 -10.78 21.29
N ILE A 73 24.49 -10.08 20.16
CA ILE A 73 23.77 -8.82 19.96
C ILE A 73 22.25 -9.05 19.93
N ALA A 74 21.78 -10.09 19.24
CA ALA A 74 20.36 -10.44 19.21
C ALA A 74 19.81 -10.70 20.62
N HIS A 75 20.55 -11.44 21.45
CA HIS A 75 20.18 -11.67 22.85
C HIS A 75 20.12 -10.38 23.66
N MET A 76 21.11 -9.49 23.54
CA MET A 76 21.10 -8.19 24.23
C MET A 76 19.90 -7.31 23.83
N GLN A 77 19.54 -7.32 22.54
CA GLN A 77 18.36 -6.59 22.03
C GLN A 77 17.07 -7.16 22.59
N GLU A 78 16.93 -8.49 22.60
CA GLU A 78 15.77 -9.18 23.15
C GLU A 78 15.61 -8.94 24.66
N GLU A 79 16.70 -9.02 25.44
CA GLU A 79 16.70 -8.67 26.87
C GLU A 79 16.23 -7.24 27.10
N HIS A 80 16.73 -6.30 26.29
CA HIS A 80 16.33 -4.90 26.37
C HIS A 80 14.85 -4.68 26.03
N GLU A 81 14.37 -5.23 24.90
CA GLU A 81 12.98 -5.11 24.45
C GLU A 81 12.01 -5.75 25.45
N ASN A 82 12.37 -6.92 26.00
CA ASN A 82 11.59 -7.56 27.06
C ASN A 82 11.55 -6.72 28.34
N TRP A 83 12.68 -6.12 28.74
CA TRP A 83 12.70 -5.24 29.91
C TRP A 83 11.79 -4.03 29.72
N ILE A 84 11.85 -3.33 28.57
CA ILE A 84 10.98 -2.18 28.28
C ILE A 84 9.52 -2.60 28.31
N ARG A 85 9.16 -3.66 27.58
CA ARG A 85 7.79 -4.11 27.37
C ARG A 85 7.13 -4.68 28.63
N SER A 86 7.92 -5.22 29.55
CA SER A 86 7.44 -5.79 30.82
C SER A 86 7.62 -4.88 32.04
N ASN A 87 8.18 -3.67 31.86
CA ASN A 87 8.40 -2.73 32.96
C ASN A 87 7.04 -2.21 33.48
N PRO A 88 6.66 -2.53 34.74
CA PRO A 88 5.33 -2.22 35.25
C PRO A 88 5.13 -0.72 35.49
N ASP A 89 6.19 0.00 35.89
CA ASP A 89 6.11 1.43 36.18
C ASP A 89 6.02 2.23 34.87
N LEU A 90 6.76 1.80 33.84
CA LEU A 90 6.65 2.38 32.50
C LEU A 90 5.28 2.12 31.88
N ALA A 91 4.75 0.89 32.02
CA ALA A 91 3.40 0.56 31.57
C ALA A 91 2.34 1.41 32.28
N ALA A 92 2.50 1.64 33.60
CA ALA A 92 1.62 2.49 34.38
C ALA A 92 1.66 3.95 33.91
N LEU A 93 2.85 4.50 33.64
CA LEU A 93 3.03 5.83 33.07
C LEU A 93 2.30 5.97 31.73
N PHE A 94 2.54 5.06 30.78
CA PHE A 94 1.87 5.12 29.46
C PHE A 94 0.36 4.93 29.55
N ARG A 95 -0.15 4.16 30.53
CA ARG A 95 -1.59 4.08 30.79
C ARG A 95 -2.14 5.39 31.31
N GLU A 96 -1.49 6.02 32.28
CA GLU A 96 -1.93 7.30 32.83
C GLU A 96 -1.96 8.39 31.75
N LEU A 97 -0.89 8.50 30.97
CA LEU A 97 -0.81 9.43 29.83
C LEU A 97 -1.93 9.15 28.82
N TYR A 98 -2.14 7.88 28.46
CA TYR A 98 -3.20 7.50 27.53
C TYR A 98 -4.59 7.84 28.08
N GLU A 99 -4.90 7.55 29.34
CA GLU A 99 -6.21 7.84 29.96
C GLU A 99 -6.51 9.34 30.01
N ARG A 100 -5.47 10.19 30.12
CA ARG A 100 -5.58 11.65 30.17
C ARG A 100 -5.28 12.34 28.83
N ARG A 101 -5.07 11.60 27.75
CA ARG A 101 -4.59 12.16 26.46
C ARG A 101 -5.40 13.33 25.92
N ASP A 102 -6.71 13.36 26.18
CA ASP A 102 -7.63 14.43 25.76
C ASP A 102 -7.48 15.73 26.59
N GLU A 103 -6.76 15.66 27.73
CA GLU A 103 -6.46 16.79 28.64
C GLU A 103 -5.06 17.37 28.41
N LEU A 104 -4.22 16.70 27.60
CA LEU A 104 -2.82 17.05 27.35
C LEU A 104 -2.70 17.89 26.07
N ASP A 105 -1.72 18.79 26.01
CA ASP A 105 -1.45 19.61 24.81
C ASP A 105 -0.56 18.84 23.83
N LEU A 106 -1.07 17.70 23.35
CA LEU A 106 -0.36 16.78 22.46
C LEU A 106 -0.55 17.19 21.00
N THR A 107 0.53 17.09 20.21
CA THR A 107 0.37 17.10 18.75
C THR A 107 -0.32 15.81 18.29
N GLU A 108 -0.88 15.82 17.08
CA GLU A 108 -1.47 14.62 16.45
C GLU A 108 -0.50 13.42 16.47
N ARG A 109 0.78 13.69 16.23
CA ARG A 109 1.85 12.70 16.23
C ARG A 109 2.17 12.17 17.63
N ASP A 110 2.20 13.03 18.64
CA ASP A 110 2.40 12.61 20.04
C ASP A 110 1.24 11.72 20.50
N HIS A 111 0.02 12.08 20.11
CA HIS A 111 -1.18 11.29 20.40
C HIS A 111 -1.09 9.90 19.77
N ALA A 112 -0.81 9.80 18.48
CA ALA A 112 -0.69 8.52 17.79
C ALA A 112 0.45 7.64 18.35
N TYR A 113 1.60 8.24 18.68
CA TYR A 113 2.68 7.53 19.35
C TYR A 113 2.25 6.97 20.72
N LEU A 114 1.57 7.79 21.52
CA LEU A 114 1.05 7.40 22.84
C LEU A 114 0.07 6.24 22.72
N GLU A 115 -0.87 6.28 21.77
CA GLU A 115 -1.80 5.16 21.51
C GLU A 115 -1.06 3.89 21.10
N ARG A 116 -0.06 4.01 20.23
CA ARG A 116 0.76 2.89 19.76
C ARG A 116 1.53 2.25 20.92
N LYS A 117 2.15 3.05 21.77
CA LYS A 117 2.87 2.55 22.95
C LYS A 117 1.96 1.93 23.98
N TYR A 118 0.84 2.58 24.30
CA TYR A 118 -0.20 1.99 25.15
C TYR A 118 -0.63 0.61 24.63
N ARG A 119 -0.93 0.51 23.33
CA ARG A 119 -1.30 -0.76 22.69
C ARG A 119 -0.19 -1.80 22.78
N SER A 120 1.08 -1.41 22.64
CA SER A 120 2.22 -2.33 22.78
C SER A 120 2.28 -2.95 24.19
N PHE A 121 2.03 -2.16 25.24
CA PHE A 121 1.94 -2.64 26.62
C PHE A 121 0.71 -3.51 26.84
N ALA A 122 -0.44 -3.12 26.27
CA ALA A 122 -1.66 -3.93 26.32
C ALA A 122 -1.45 -5.31 25.67
N ARG A 123 -0.83 -5.34 24.49
CA ARG A 123 -0.46 -6.58 23.77
C ARG A 123 0.56 -7.43 24.51
N ALA A 124 1.41 -6.81 25.32
CA ALA A 124 2.32 -7.50 26.23
C ALA A 124 1.64 -8.04 27.50
N GLY A 125 0.37 -7.71 27.72
CA GLY A 125 -0.39 -8.10 28.89
C GLY A 125 -0.10 -7.27 30.14
N ALA A 126 0.57 -6.12 30.01
CA ALA A 126 0.90 -5.25 31.13
C ALA A 126 -0.34 -4.75 31.90
N TYR A 127 -1.50 -4.73 31.23
CA TYR A 127 -2.78 -4.27 31.79
C TYR A 127 -3.73 -5.42 32.16
N LEU A 128 -3.34 -6.68 31.96
CA LEU A 128 -4.12 -7.82 32.42
C LEU A 128 -4.11 -7.86 33.95
N THR A 129 -5.28 -7.83 34.58
CA THR A 129 -5.40 -7.88 36.04
C THR A 129 -5.35 -9.31 36.58
N ASP A 130 -5.82 -10.30 35.82
CA ASP A 130 -5.79 -11.71 36.19
C ASP A 130 -4.38 -12.32 36.04
N VAL A 131 -3.94 -13.05 37.06
CA VAL A 131 -2.60 -13.67 37.08
C VAL A 131 -2.48 -14.87 36.16
N ASN A 132 -3.56 -15.62 35.96
CA ASN A 132 -3.60 -16.76 35.05
C ASN A 132 -3.59 -16.27 33.61
N ASP A 133 -4.28 -15.17 33.29
CA ASP A 133 -4.24 -14.57 31.95
C ASP A 133 -2.82 -14.10 31.61
N ARG A 134 -2.14 -13.40 32.53
CA ARG A 134 -0.73 -13.01 32.32
C ARG A 134 0.17 -14.22 32.10
N LYS A 135 -0.02 -15.29 32.87
CA LYS A 135 0.74 -16.53 32.74
C LYS A 135 0.47 -17.21 31.39
N ALA A 136 -0.80 -17.32 30.99
CA ALA A 136 -1.19 -17.90 29.71
C ALA A 136 -0.62 -17.11 28.53
N LEU A 137 -0.67 -15.76 28.60
CA LEU A 137 -0.09 -14.90 27.57
C LEU A 137 1.43 -15.11 27.43
N ALA A 138 2.15 -15.21 28.55
CA ALA A 138 3.58 -15.51 28.56
C ALA A 138 3.85 -16.87 27.92
N GLU A 139 3.12 -17.91 28.32
CA GLU A 139 3.22 -19.26 27.75
C GLU A 139 2.96 -19.27 26.23
N TYR A 140 1.98 -18.52 25.74
CA TYR A 140 1.70 -18.41 24.30
C TYR A 140 2.83 -17.69 23.54
N ASN A 141 3.37 -16.60 24.08
CA ASN A 141 4.49 -15.88 23.47
C ASN A 141 5.76 -16.75 23.42
N ASP A 142 6.06 -17.48 24.50
CA ASP A 142 7.19 -18.41 24.57
C ASP A 142 7.02 -19.55 23.56
N THR A 143 5.79 -20.08 23.44
CA THR A 143 5.47 -21.13 22.46
C THR A 143 5.68 -20.65 21.02
N VAL A 144 5.18 -19.46 20.67
CA VAL A 144 5.39 -18.89 19.32
C VAL A 144 6.89 -18.72 19.05
N SER A 145 7.63 -18.13 19.99
CA SER A 145 9.07 -17.86 19.83
C SER A 145 9.88 -19.15 19.68
N PHE A 146 9.58 -20.17 20.49
CA PHE A 146 10.22 -21.49 20.39
C PHE A 146 9.93 -22.15 19.03
N LEU A 147 8.67 -22.19 18.61
CA LEU A 147 8.27 -22.81 17.35
C LEU A 147 8.87 -22.09 16.14
N GLN A 148 8.99 -20.77 16.17
CA GLN A 148 9.65 -20.01 15.10
C GLN A 148 11.14 -20.37 14.96
N ALA A 149 11.84 -20.54 16.09
CA ALA A 149 13.24 -20.97 16.09
C ALA A 149 13.39 -22.41 15.56
N GLU A 150 12.54 -23.33 16.02
CA GLU A 150 12.50 -24.72 15.56
C GLU A 150 12.18 -24.80 14.05
N TYR A 151 11.20 -24.03 13.57
CA TYR A 151 10.81 -23.98 12.17
C TYR A 151 12.00 -23.63 11.26
N LYS A 152 12.75 -22.59 11.65
CA LYS A 152 13.93 -22.13 10.92
C LYS A 152 15.05 -23.17 10.94
N ASP A 153 15.30 -23.80 12.08
CA ASP A 153 16.29 -24.88 12.21
C ASP A 153 15.93 -26.08 11.33
N ASN A 154 14.66 -26.49 11.34
CA ASN A 154 14.15 -27.56 10.47
C ASN A 154 14.40 -27.25 8.98
N GLN A 155 14.07 -26.04 8.52
CA GLN A 155 14.37 -25.63 7.14
C GLN A 155 15.86 -25.66 6.82
N GLN A 156 16.71 -25.18 7.75
CA GLN A 156 18.16 -25.19 7.57
C GLN A 156 18.68 -26.62 7.40
N ARG A 157 18.24 -27.55 8.25
CA ARG A 157 18.63 -28.96 8.18
C ARG A 157 18.12 -29.65 6.91
N GLU A 158 16.93 -29.29 6.43
CA GLU A 158 16.41 -29.78 5.14
C GLU A 158 17.25 -29.27 3.96
N MET A 159 17.69 -28.00 3.97
CA MET A 159 18.62 -27.48 2.94
C MET A 159 19.97 -28.20 2.98
N GLU A 160 20.49 -28.50 4.17
CA GLU A 160 21.76 -29.22 4.36
C GLU A 160 21.70 -30.67 3.89
N ARG A 161 20.56 -31.35 4.10
CA ARG A 161 20.33 -32.73 3.65
C ARG A 161 19.86 -32.84 2.19
N PHE A 162 19.57 -31.71 1.52
CA PHE A 162 19.08 -31.74 0.15
C PHE A 162 20.14 -32.26 -0.83
N GLU A 163 19.87 -33.46 -1.35
CA GLU A 163 20.68 -34.11 -2.39
C GLU A 163 19.78 -34.49 -3.57
N PHE A 164 19.94 -33.76 -4.68
CA PHE A 164 19.28 -34.10 -5.95
C PHE A 164 20.33 -34.42 -7.02
N ARG A 165 20.51 -35.71 -7.29
CA ARG A 165 21.54 -36.21 -8.20
C ARG A 165 20.97 -36.53 -9.58
N VAL A 166 21.70 -36.06 -10.60
CA VAL A 166 21.51 -36.47 -11.99
C VAL A 166 22.82 -37.06 -12.50
N ASP A 167 22.81 -38.28 -13.02
CA ASP A 167 24.03 -38.95 -13.50
C ASP A 167 24.37 -38.60 -14.96
N ASP A 168 23.34 -38.36 -15.77
CA ASP A 168 23.46 -38.06 -17.20
C ASP A 168 23.36 -36.56 -17.46
N VAL A 169 24.40 -35.98 -18.07
CA VAL A 169 24.44 -34.54 -18.39
C VAL A 169 23.40 -34.15 -19.44
N GLU A 170 23.04 -35.06 -20.34
CA GLU A 170 22.05 -34.79 -21.39
C GLU A 170 20.66 -34.51 -20.80
N LYS A 171 20.37 -35.06 -19.61
CA LYS A 171 19.13 -34.77 -18.87
C LYS A 171 19.11 -33.37 -18.22
N LEU A 172 20.24 -32.67 -18.20
CA LEU A 172 20.35 -31.27 -17.75
C LEU A 172 20.24 -30.27 -18.91
N ASN A 173 19.83 -30.71 -20.09
CA ASN A 173 19.64 -29.85 -21.24
C ASN A 173 18.74 -28.63 -20.92
N GLY A 174 19.21 -27.46 -21.38
CA GLY A 174 18.63 -26.15 -21.09
C GLY A 174 19.37 -25.36 -20.00
N LEU A 175 20.14 -26.02 -19.12
CA LEU A 175 21.05 -25.33 -18.22
C LEU A 175 22.30 -24.82 -18.96
N THR A 176 22.88 -23.75 -18.43
CA THR A 176 24.15 -23.19 -18.93
C THR A 176 25.34 -24.06 -18.52
N ASP A 177 26.45 -23.96 -19.25
CA ASP A 177 27.70 -24.66 -18.94
C ASP A 177 28.18 -24.35 -17.51
N ASP A 178 28.02 -23.12 -17.05
CA ASP A 178 28.38 -22.70 -15.69
C ASP A 178 27.51 -23.37 -14.62
N GLN A 179 26.19 -23.48 -14.86
CA GLN A 179 25.28 -24.20 -13.95
C GLN A 179 25.61 -25.69 -13.89
N ILE A 180 25.93 -26.31 -15.03
CA ILE A 180 26.35 -27.72 -15.10
C ILE A 180 27.69 -27.92 -14.40
N ALA A 181 28.66 -27.03 -14.61
CA ALA A 181 29.95 -27.07 -13.94
C ALA A 181 29.82 -26.88 -12.42
N ALA A 182 28.95 -25.97 -11.97
CA ALA A 182 28.64 -25.78 -10.55
C ALA A 182 28.01 -27.04 -9.94
N ALA A 183 27.05 -27.67 -10.63
CA ALA A 183 26.44 -28.92 -10.18
C ALA A 183 27.46 -30.08 -10.13
N ARG A 184 28.39 -30.14 -11.10
CA ARG A 184 29.49 -31.11 -11.10
C ARG A 184 30.46 -30.88 -9.95
N SER A 185 30.80 -29.62 -9.69
CA SER A 185 31.67 -29.24 -8.58
C SER A 185 31.03 -29.59 -7.24
N ARG A 186 29.72 -29.38 -7.08
CA ARG A 186 28.96 -29.76 -5.87
C ARG A 186 28.98 -31.28 -5.65
N ALA A 187 28.95 -32.07 -6.72
CA ALA A 187 29.01 -33.53 -6.63
C ALA A 187 30.38 -34.07 -6.18
N GLY A 188 31.46 -33.33 -6.45
CA GLY A 188 32.82 -33.73 -6.08
C GLY A 188 33.18 -35.14 -6.55
N ASP A 189 33.83 -35.92 -5.68
CA ASP A 189 34.30 -37.27 -5.97
C ASP A 189 33.19 -38.31 -6.13
N SER A 190 31.94 -37.97 -5.75
CA SER A 190 30.80 -38.89 -5.89
C SER A 190 30.40 -39.11 -7.37
N GLY A 191 30.88 -38.29 -8.31
CA GLY A 191 30.49 -38.32 -9.72
C GLY A 191 29.09 -37.75 -9.96
N GLY A 192 28.59 -37.78 -11.21
CA GLY A 192 27.30 -37.17 -11.59
C GLY A 192 27.28 -35.65 -11.44
N TYR A 193 26.09 -35.10 -11.21
CA TYR A 193 25.77 -33.68 -11.02
C TYR A 193 24.80 -33.55 -9.85
N LEU A 194 25.13 -32.71 -8.86
CA LEU A 194 24.24 -32.39 -7.74
C LEU A 194 23.62 -31.02 -7.97
N LEU A 195 22.31 -30.97 -8.15
CA LEU A 195 21.58 -29.69 -8.23
C LEU A 195 21.47 -29.10 -6.80
N PRO A 196 21.56 -27.76 -6.65
CA PRO A 196 21.43 -27.11 -5.36
C PRO A 196 19.99 -27.22 -4.83
N PRO A 197 19.74 -27.04 -3.52
CA PRO A 197 18.40 -26.75 -3.03
C PRO A 197 17.89 -25.43 -3.61
N THR A 198 16.59 -25.15 -3.43
CA THR A 198 16.10 -23.79 -3.64
C THR A 198 16.81 -22.82 -2.69
N ALA A 199 17.19 -21.65 -3.22
CA ALA A 199 17.71 -20.54 -2.41
C ALA A 199 16.58 -19.70 -1.80
N ASP A 200 15.33 -19.88 -2.27
CA ASP A 200 14.16 -19.22 -1.71
C ASP A 200 13.69 -19.98 -0.46
N VAL A 201 13.62 -19.26 0.65
CA VAL A 201 13.29 -19.79 1.97
C VAL A 201 11.80 -19.70 2.28
N SER A 202 10.99 -19.22 1.35
CA SER A 202 9.55 -19.00 1.52
C SER A 202 8.68 -19.58 0.41
N SER A 203 9.30 -19.96 -0.70
CA SER A 203 8.62 -20.63 -1.79
C SER A 203 9.37 -21.89 -2.23
N ILE A 204 8.70 -22.72 -3.00
CA ILE A 204 9.31 -23.88 -3.66
C ILE A 204 9.81 -23.57 -5.07
N TRP A 205 9.95 -22.27 -5.43
CA TRP A 205 10.50 -21.87 -6.72
C TRP A 205 11.95 -22.35 -6.83
N HIS A 206 12.28 -23.03 -7.92
CA HIS A 206 13.65 -23.48 -8.18
C HIS A 206 14.18 -22.86 -9.49
N PRO A 207 15.35 -22.21 -9.48
CA PRO A 207 15.84 -21.39 -10.60
C PRO A 207 16.12 -22.19 -11.88
N TYR A 208 16.23 -23.52 -11.79
CA TYR A 208 16.50 -24.40 -12.94
C TYR A 208 15.24 -24.90 -13.64
N LEU A 209 14.07 -24.91 -12.99
CA LEU A 209 12.83 -25.40 -13.58
C LEU A 209 12.36 -24.64 -14.84
N PRO A 210 12.60 -23.33 -15.00
CA PRO A 210 12.28 -22.63 -16.25
C PRO A 210 13.05 -23.17 -17.47
N TYR A 211 14.21 -23.79 -17.25
CA TYR A 211 15.15 -24.11 -18.33
C TYR A 211 15.25 -25.62 -18.63
N LEU A 212 15.05 -26.47 -17.63
CA LEU A 212 15.16 -27.93 -17.80
C LEU A 212 14.14 -28.47 -18.81
N THR A 213 14.62 -29.17 -19.83
CA THR A 213 13.74 -29.76 -20.85
C THR A 213 13.35 -31.21 -20.59
N ASP A 214 14.11 -31.93 -19.75
CA ASP A 214 13.80 -33.32 -19.40
C ASP A 214 12.59 -33.36 -18.43
N PRO A 215 11.49 -34.05 -18.78
CA PRO A 215 10.26 -34.03 -17.98
C PRO A 215 10.39 -34.82 -16.68
N GLU A 216 11.23 -35.85 -16.62
CA GLU A 216 11.44 -36.64 -15.41
C GLU A 216 12.26 -35.83 -14.41
N VAL A 217 13.39 -35.25 -14.83
CA VAL A 217 14.22 -34.40 -13.97
C VAL A 217 13.45 -33.20 -13.45
N SER A 218 12.68 -32.54 -14.30
CA SER A 218 11.86 -31.38 -13.89
C SER A 218 10.83 -31.77 -12.83
N LYS A 219 10.12 -32.89 -13.03
CA LYS A 219 9.14 -33.41 -12.07
C LYS A 219 9.79 -33.80 -10.76
N ASP A 220 10.85 -34.60 -10.80
CA ASP A 220 11.51 -35.13 -9.61
C ASP A 220 12.16 -34.00 -8.80
N LEU A 221 12.75 -33.00 -9.47
CA LEU A 221 13.31 -31.82 -8.80
C LEU A 221 12.23 -30.99 -8.10
N TYR A 222 11.12 -30.71 -8.80
CA TYR A 222 9.99 -30.02 -8.20
C TYR A 222 9.44 -30.79 -7.00
N GLU A 223 9.25 -32.10 -7.11
CA GLU A 223 8.75 -32.93 -6.01
C GLU A 223 9.73 -32.98 -4.83
N ALA A 224 11.04 -33.00 -5.09
CA ALA A 224 12.06 -32.97 -4.05
C ALA A 224 11.99 -31.66 -3.25
N VAL A 225 11.88 -30.52 -3.94
CA VAL A 225 11.74 -29.21 -3.28
C VAL A 225 10.38 -29.08 -2.58
N ALA A 226 9.29 -29.54 -3.20
CA ALA A 226 7.94 -29.47 -2.62
C ALA A 226 7.74 -30.35 -1.38
N LYS A 227 8.61 -31.35 -1.16
CA LYS A 227 8.60 -32.22 0.03
C LYS A 227 9.49 -31.71 1.16
N MET A 228 10.26 -30.64 0.94
CA MET A 228 11.13 -30.09 1.99
C MET A 228 10.29 -29.64 3.20
N ALA A 229 10.71 -30.09 4.39
CA ALA A 229 9.98 -29.91 5.65
C ALA A 229 8.54 -30.44 5.66
N VAL A 230 8.19 -31.38 4.77
CA VAL A 230 6.88 -32.07 4.72
C VAL A 230 7.08 -33.57 4.98
N GLY A 231 6.78 -34.00 6.20
CA GLY A 231 7.11 -35.35 6.70
C GLY A 231 8.58 -35.50 7.14
N GLY A 232 8.94 -36.68 7.65
CA GLY A 232 10.31 -36.98 8.08
C GLY A 232 10.69 -36.36 9.42
N ASP A 233 12.01 -36.25 9.68
CA ASP A 233 12.57 -35.79 10.96
C ASP A 233 12.38 -34.28 11.19
N TYR A 234 12.21 -33.50 10.12
CA TYR A 234 12.16 -32.03 10.13
C TYR A 234 10.85 -31.49 9.55
N ASP A 235 9.76 -32.24 9.76
CA ASP A 235 8.40 -31.85 9.35
C ASP A 235 7.93 -30.60 10.13
N ASN A 236 7.57 -29.54 9.40
CA ASN A 236 7.03 -28.32 10.00
C ASN A 236 5.50 -28.30 10.12
N SER A 237 4.77 -29.35 9.72
CA SER A 237 3.30 -29.34 9.70
C SER A 237 2.68 -29.15 11.08
N ALA A 238 3.19 -29.87 12.10
CA ALA A 238 2.73 -29.71 13.49
C ALA A 238 3.19 -28.37 14.09
N ASN A 239 4.39 -27.93 13.72
CA ASN A 239 4.94 -26.63 14.14
C ASN A 239 4.04 -25.48 13.66
N VAL A 240 3.67 -25.46 12.37
CA VAL A 240 2.75 -24.47 11.79
C VAL A 240 1.42 -24.41 12.55
N LEU A 241 0.76 -25.55 12.74
CA LEU A 241 -0.52 -25.58 13.49
C LEU A 241 -0.36 -25.15 14.96
N GLY A 242 0.80 -25.43 15.56
CA GLY A 242 1.17 -24.95 16.90
C GLY A 242 1.27 -23.42 16.95
N GLN A 243 1.95 -22.80 15.97
CA GLN A 243 2.08 -21.35 15.88
C GLN A 243 0.72 -20.68 15.64
N VAL A 244 -0.11 -21.24 14.76
CA VAL A 244 -1.48 -20.76 14.49
C VAL A 244 -2.32 -20.82 15.77
N SER A 245 -2.27 -21.95 16.51
CA SER A 245 -3.01 -22.11 17.78
C SER A 245 -2.57 -21.13 18.85
N ALA A 246 -1.27 -20.97 19.07
CA ALA A 246 -0.73 -20.05 20.08
C ALA A 246 -1.05 -18.60 19.72
N SER A 247 -0.95 -18.23 18.45
CA SER A 247 -1.26 -16.88 17.96
C SER A 247 -2.74 -16.54 18.08
N ALA A 248 -3.64 -17.47 17.75
CA ALA A 248 -5.09 -17.29 17.92
C ALA A 248 -5.47 -17.13 19.39
N LYS A 249 -4.89 -17.93 20.29
CA LYS A 249 -5.13 -17.83 21.75
C LYS A 249 -4.59 -16.52 22.32
N ARG A 250 -3.41 -16.07 21.88
CA ARG A 250 -2.84 -14.76 22.23
C ARG A 250 -3.75 -13.62 21.81
N ALA A 251 -4.26 -13.65 20.57
CA ALA A 251 -5.18 -12.64 20.06
C ALA A 251 -6.47 -12.59 20.89
N ALA A 252 -7.13 -13.73 21.09
CA ALA A 252 -8.35 -13.82 21.89
C ALA A 252 -8.15 -13.31 23.33
N LEU A 253 -7.05 -13.66 23.98
CA LEU A 253 -6.72 -13.23 25.33
C LEU A 253 -6.47 -11.71 25.44
N THR A 254 -6.03 -11.09 24.34
CA THR A 254 -5.77 -9.64 24.28
C THR A 254 -6.92 -8.85 23.65
N GLY A 255 -8.08 -9.49 23.45
CA GLY A 255 -9.32 -8.83 23.01
C GLY A 255 -9.49 -8.69 21.50
N TYR A 256 -8.75 -9.45 20.69
CA TYR A 256 -8.88 -9.49 19.24
C TYR A 256 -9.58 -10.77 18.79
N ASP A 257 -10.40 -10.67 17.73
CA ASP A 257 -11.15 -11.81 17.19
C ASP A 257 -10.23 -12.87 16.54
N SER A 258 -9.11 -12.44 15.97
CA SER A 258 -8.15 -13.29 15.29
C SER A 258 -6.73 -12.76 15.37
N HIS A 259 -5.74 -13.57 14.98
CA HIS A 259 -4.35 -13.10 14.87
C HIS A 259 -4.21 -12.02 13.80
N ALA A 260 -4.95 -12.12 12.70
CA ALA A 260 -5.00 -11.11 11.65
C ALA A 260 -5.47 -9.74 12.20
N ASP A 261 -6.52 -9.72 13.02
CA ASP A 261 -6.98 -8.48 13.68
C ASP A 261 -5.92 -7.92 14.64
N TYR A 262 -5.24 -8.79 15.38
CA TYR A 262 -4.15 -8.42 16.27
C TYR A 262 -3.00 -7.73 15.53
N VAL A 263 -2.55 -8.26 14.39
CA VAL A 263 -1.39 -7.72 13.67
C VAL A 263 -1.73 -6.53 12.76
N LEU A 264 -2.94 -6.49 12.20
CA LEU A 264 -3.37 -5.39 11.32
C LEU A 264 -3.82 -4.15 12.10
N SER A 265 -4.19 -4.29 13.37
CA SER A 265 -4.59 -3.17 14.21
C SER A 265 -3.47 -2.12 14.33
N GLY A 266 -3.76 -0.89 13.88
CA GLY A 266 -2.81 0.22 13.81
C GLY A 266 -1.96 0.25 12.53
N GLY A 267 -2.24 -0.65 11.60
CA GLY A 267 -1.65 -0.63 10.26
C GLY A 267 -2.39 0.30 9.30
N ILE A 268 -2.21 0.06 8.00
CA ILE A 268 -2.86 0.84 6.95
C ILE A 268 -4.27 0.34 6.58
N PHE A 269 -4.67 -0.81 7.12
CA PHE A 269 -5.97 -1.42 6.85
C PHE A 269 -6.90 -1.22 8.05
N ASP A 270 -8.15 -0.80 7.79
CA ASP A 270 -9.15 -0.59 8.84
C ASP A 270 -9.68 -1.90 9.44
N SER A 271 -9.64 -3.02 8.71
CA SER A 271 -10.10 -4.33 9.19
C SER A 271 -9.62 -5.49 8.34
N VAL A 272 -9.65 -6.71 8.89
CA VAL A 272 -9.43 -7.97 8.15
C VAL A 272 -10.39 -8.09 6.97
N ARG A 273 -11.67 -7.71 7.14
CA ARG A 273 -12.68 -7.73 6.06
C ARG A 273 -12.29 -6.89 4.85
N SER A 274 -11.64 -5.75 5.07
CA SER A 274 -11.15 -4.90 3.98
C SER A 274 -10.08 -5.61 3.15
N VAL A 275 -9.17 -6.32 3.83
CA VAL A 275 -8.13 -7.13 3.17
C VAL A 275 -8.74 -8.31 2.40
N GLU A 276 -9.70 -9.01 3.00
CA GLU A 276 -10.43 -10.12 2.36
C GLU A 276 -11.16 -9.67 1.09
N ALA A 277 -11.83 -8.50 1.13
CA ALA A 277 -12.54 -7.96 -0.02
C ALA A 277 -11.60 -7.65 -1.20
N ILE A 278 -10.42 -7.06 -0.91
CA ILE A 278 -9.38 -6.81 -1.92
C ILE A 278 -8.85 -8.14 -2.48
N ALA A 279 -8.50 -9.08 -1.61
CA ALA A 279 -8.00 -10.39 -2.01
C ALA A 279 -9.00 -11.14 -2.90
N ALA A 280 -10.30 -11.08 -2.59
CA ALA A 280 -11.36 -11.71 -3.36
C ALA A 280 -11.48 -11.12 -4.78
N LYS A 281 -11.43 -9.79 -4.92
CA LYS A 281 -11.49 -9.13 -6.23
C LYS A 281 -10.26 -9.48 -7.09
N LEU A 282 -9.07 -9.46 -6.49
CA LEU A 282 -7.81 -9.86 -7.16
C LEU A 282 -7.85 -11.33 -7.59
N ALA A 283 -8.28 -12.22 -6.69
CA ALA A 283 -8.39 -13.65 -6.95
C ALA A 283 -9.37 -13.96 -8.09
N HIS A 284 -10.52 -13.29 -8.12
CA HIS A 284 -11.50 -13.45 -9.20
C HIS A 284 -10.89 -13.10 -10.57
N ALA A 285 -10.22 -11.94 -10.67
CA ALA A 285 -9.63 -11.48 -11.93
C ALA A 285 -8.45 -12.35 -12.38
N ALA A 286 -7.56 -12.71 -11.45
CA ALA A 286 -6.42 -13.57 -11.73
C ALA A 286 -6.85 -15.00 -12.13
N ALA A 287 -7.91 -15.54 -11.51
CA ALA A 287 -8.45 -16.84 -11.86
C ALA A 287 -9.06 -16.86 -13.27
N ALA A 288 -9.81 -15.82 -13.63
CA ALA A 288 -10.37 -15.68 -14.97
C ALA A 288 -9.24 -15.67 -16.03
N ALA A 289 -8.19 -14.89 -15.80
CA ALA A 289 -7.03 -14.82 -16.70
C ALA A 289 -6.29 -16.16 -16.78
N THR A 290 -6.05 -16.82 -15.64
CA THR A 290 -5.37 -18.12 -15.59
C THR A 290 -6.06 -19.19 -16.45
N ARG A 291 -7.41 -19.27 -16.41
CA ARG A 291 -8.16 -20.26 -17.22
C ARG A 291 -7.94 -20.09 -18.72
N VAL A 292 -7.68 -18.85 -19.15
CA VAL A 292 -7.38 -18.51 -20.54
C VAL A 292 -5.92 -18.81 -20.89
N GLU A 293 -5.00 -18.57 -19.95
CA GLU A 293 -3.57 -18.72 -20.17
C GLU A 293 -3.11 -20.18 -20.18
N LEU A 294 -3.69 -21.05 -19.34
CA LEU A 294 -3.24 -22.44 -19.19
C LEU A 294 -3.21 -23.25 -20.51
N PRO A 295 -4.23 -23.20 -21.39
CA PRO A 295 -4.17 -23.88 -22.68
C PRO A 295 -3.02 -23.40 -23.57
N ARG A 296 -2.70 -22.10 -23.54
CA ARG A 296 -1.62 -21.51 -24.35
C ARG A 296 -0.25 -21.89 -23.83
N LEU A 297 -0.10 -21.91 -22.51
CA LEU A 297 1.09 -22.45 -21.88
C LEU A 297 1.28 -23.92 -22.30
N ALA A 298 0.22 -24.72 -22.32
CA ALA A 298 0.30 -26.11 -22.74
C ALA A 298 0.74 -26.25 -24.21
N GLU A 299 0.19 -25.42 -25.11
CA GLU A 299 0.58 -25.36 -26.51
C GLU A 299 2.05 -24.97 -26.69
N ALA A 300 2.54 -23.98 -25.95
CA ALA A 300 3.92 -23.48 -26.03
C ALA A 300 4.98 -24.57 -25.83
N ILE A 301 4.68 -25.58 -25.01
CA ILE A 301 5.57 -26.71 -24.75
C ILE A 301 5.07 -28.05 -25.31
N GLY A 302 3.95 -28.05 -26.02
CA GLY A 302 3.35 -29.24 -26.62
C GLY A 302 2.91 -30.32 -25.62
N THR A 303 2.61 -29.95 -24.37
CA THR A 303 2.21 -30.90 -23.31
C THR A 303 1.37 -30.22 -22.23
N GLU A 304 0.66 -30.99 -21.43
CA GLU A 304 -0.22 -30.48 -20.37
C GLU A 304 0.59 -29.73 -19.29
N ILE A 305 0.01 -28.64 -18.76
CA ILE A 305 0.64 -27.89 -17.68
C ILE A 305 0.55 -28.65 -16.36
N ARG A 306 1.69 -28.66 -15.69
CA ARG A 306 1.94 -29.22 -14.37
C ARG A 306 2.79 -28.22 -13.58
N PRO A 307 2.76 -28.28 -12.25
CA PRO A 307 3.53 -27.34 -11.42
C PRO A 307 5.03 -27.27 -11.77
N TRP A 308 5.62 -28.40 -12.19
CA TRP A 308 7.03 -28.52 -12.53
C TRP A 308 7.40 -28.03 -13.94
N ASN A 309 6.44 -27.84 -14.85
CA ASN A 309 6.72 -27.36 -16.21
C ASN A 309 6.13 -25.98 -16.51
N ARG A 310 5.30 -25.40 -15.62
CA ARG A 310 4.67 -24.08 -15.80
C ARG A 310 5.66 -22.94 -16.03
N ALA A 311 6.81 -22.97 -15.35
CA ALA A 311 7.79 -21.88 -15.44
C ALA A 311 8.50 -21.91 -16.80
N ARG A 312 8.79 -23.11 -17.32
CA ARG A 312 9.26 -23.32 -18.70
C ARG A 312 8.18 -22.94 -19.72
N ALA A 313 6.94 -23.32 -19.44
CA ALA A 313 5.70 -22.70 -19.91
C ALA A 313 5.84 -21.24 -20.34
N LEU A 314 5.93 -20.44 -19.28
CA LEU A 314 6.01 -18.98 -19.35
C LEU A 314 7.26 -18.53 -20.09
N ASP A 315 8.43 -19.10 -19.77
CA ASP A 315 9.71 -18.71 -20.40
C ASP A 315 9.70 -18.91 -21.92
N VAL A 316 9.28 -20.10 -22.38
CA VAL A 316 9.20 -20.43 -23.82
C VAL A 316 8.22 -19.50 -24.53
N LEU A 317 7.04 -19.30 -23.93
CA LEU A 317 5.98 -18.53 -24.55
C LEU A 317 6.34 -17.03 -24.63
N ILE A 318 6.91 -16.47 -23.57
CA ILE A 318 7.41 -15.09 -23.54
C ILE A 318 8.56 -14.91 -24.55
N LYS A 319 9.53 -15.83 -24.58
CA LYS A 319 10.67 -15.75 -25.51
C LYS A 319 10.24 -15.83 -26.97
N ASN A 320 9.36 -16.79 -27.29
CA ASN A 320 8.91 -17.00 -28.66
C ASN A 320 7.95 -15.92 -29.15
N GLY A 321 7.11 -15.37 -28.28
CA GLY A 321 6.08 -14.40 -28.66
C GLY A 321 6.58 -12.95 -28.74
N ILE A 322 7.45 -12.53 -27.82
CA ILE A 322 7.78 -11.11 -27.63
C ILE A 322 9.16 -10.77 -28.21
N GLY A 323 10.11 -11.73 -28.15
CA GLY A 323 11.41 -11.61 -28.81
C GLY A 323 12.26 -10.42 -28.35
N ILE A 324 12.36 -10.19 -27.03
CA ILE A 324 13.24 -9.16 -26.46
C ILE A 324 14.62 -9.74 -26.13
N ASP A 325 15.67 -9.12 -26.67
CA ASP A 325 17.06 -9.37 -26.27
C ASP A 325 17.40 -8.44 -25.10
N GLU A 326 17.41 -9.01 -23.88
CA GLU A 326 17.76 -8.26 -22.68
C GLU A 326 19.19 -7.69 -22.74
N GLN A 327 20.13 -8.37 -23.41
CA GLN A 327 21.50 -7.84 -23.56
C GLN A 327 21.54 -6.63 -24.49
N HIS A 328 20.65 -6.57 -25.47
CA HIS A 328 20.52 -5.42 -26.36
C HIS A 328 19.92 -4.21 -25.63
N ILE A 329 18.84 -4.39 -24.87
CA ILE A 329 18.20 -3.27 -24.15
C ILE A 329 19.11 -2.71 -23.04
N ARG A 330 19.94 -3.56 -22.40
CA ARG A 330 20.95 -3.13 -21.41
C ARG A 330 21.93 -2.08 -21.97
N GLN A 331 22.17 -2.06 -23.28
CA GLN A 331 23.11 -1.12 -23.91
C GLN A 331 22.69 0.35 -23.77
N TYR A 332 21.42 0.62 -23.43
CA TYR A 332 20.86 1.97 -23.31
C TYR A 332 20.81 2.48 -21.87
N PHE A 333 21.15 1.66 -20.88
CA PHE A 333 21.03 2.00 -19.46
C PHE A 333 22.37 1.93 -18.76
N GLU A 334 23.18 2.97 -18.95
CA GLU A 334 24.45 3.14 -18.24
C GLU A 334 24.20 3.76 -16.86
N LEU A 335 24.79 3.17 -15.81
CA LEU A 335 24.52 3.52 -14.40
C LEU A 335 24.72 5.01 -14.10
N ASP A 336 25.79 5.64 -14.57
CA ASP A 336 26.05 7.06 -14.29
C ASP A 336 24.96 7.96 -14.89
N ARG A 337 24.55 7.71 -16.15
CA ARG A 337 23.42 8.44 -16.77
C ARG A 337 22.11 8.19 -16.03
N VAL A 338 21.81 6.95 -15.68
CA VAL A 338 20.58 6.60 -14.95
C VAL A 338 20.52 7.33 -13.61
N LEU A 339 21.64 7.40 -12.88
CA LEU A 339 21.73 8.11 -11.60
C LEU A 339 21.61 9.63 -11.77
N VAL A 340 22.43 10.23 -12.63
CA VAL A 340 22.54 11.69 -12.73
C VAL A 340 21.33 12.29 -13.46
N ASP A 341 21.02 11.77 -14.63
CA ASP A 341 20.02 12.37 -15.53
C ASP A 341 18.61 11.84 -15.25
N GLY A 342 18.50 10.63 -14.71
CA GLY A 342 17.24 10.04 -14.26
C GLY A 342 16.93 10.38 -12.81
N VAL A 343 17.59 9.68 -11.88
CA VAL A 343 17.27 9.67 -10.45
C VAL A 343 17.48 11.04 -9.78
N PHE A 344 18.68 11.63 -9.91
CA PHE A 344 19.00 12.93 -9.31
C PHE A 344 18.34 14.08 -10.06
N GLY A 345 18.18 13.96 -11.39
CA GLY A 345 17.40 14.89 -12.19
C GLY A 345 15.96 15.00 -11.70
N LEU A 346 15.30 13.86 -11.45
CA LEU A 346 13.96 13.83 -10.87
C LEU A 346 13.91 14.47 -9.47
N ALA A 347 14.91 14.15 -8.62
CA ALA A 347 15.00 14.71 -7.27
C ALA A 347 15.11 16.24 -7.27
N LYS A 348 15.88 16.78 -8.21
CA LYS A 348 16.04 18.23 -8.41
C LYS A 348 14.75 18.87 -8.88
N ASP A 349 14.13 18.32 -9.92
CA ASP A 349 12.93 18.89 -10.54
C ASP A 349 11.74 18.90 -9.57
N MET A 350 11.58 17.83 -8.78
CA MET A 350 10.44 17.65 -7.89
C MET A 350 10.68 18.22 -6.49
N PHE A 351 11.90 18.11 -5.94
CA PHE A 351 12.15 18.44 -4.53
C PHE A 351 13.19 19.53 -4.31
N GLY A 352 13.75 20.10 -5.39
CA GLY A 352 14.81 21.11 -5.30
C GLY A 352 16.15 20.54 -4.81
N LEU A 353 16.29 19.22 -4.72
CA LEU A 353 17.48 18.58 -4.17
C LEU A 353 18.61 18.57 -5.19
N THR A 354 19.76 19.13 -4.81
CA THR A 354 20.98 19.05 -5.61
C THR A 354 21.90 17.97 -5.04
N ILE A 355 22.14 16.92 -5.82
CA ILE A 355 22.96 15.77 -5.43
C ILE A 355 24.25 15.77 -6.25
N THR A 356 25.41 15.78 -5.59
CA THR A 356 26.71 15.90 -6.27
C THR A 356 27.72 14.93 -5.67
N GLU A 357 28.42 14.17 -6.52
CA GLU A 357 29.42 13.19 -6.08
C GLU A 357 30.62 13.86 -5.39
N LEU A 358 31.11 13.21 -4.34
CA LEU A 358 32.29 13.59 -3.58
C LEU A 358 33.42 12.60 -3.83
N ASP A 359 34.59 13.14 -4.14
CA ASP A 359 35.81 12.40 -4.46
C ASP A 359 37.03 12.90 -3.68
N GLY A 360 38.13 12.14 -3.74
CA GLY A 360 39.39 12.48 -3.10
C GLY A 360 39.24 12.82 -1.62
N ASP A 361 39.85 13.93 -1.19
CA ASP A 361 39.84 14.39 0.20
C ASP A 361 38.44 14.85 0.68
N ARG A 362 37.48 15.06 -0.23
CA ARG A 362 36.10 15.44 0.11
C ARG A 362 35.22 14.23 0.43
N LYS A 363 35.64 13.03 0.01
CA LYS A 363 34.87 11.80 0.20
C LYS A 363 35.01 11.31 1.65
N PRO A 364 33.90 11.19 2.41
CA PRO A 364 33.93 10.60 3.75
C PRO A 364 34.41 9.14 3.75
N SER A 365 34.79 8.65 4.93
CA SER A 365 35.12 7.23 5.13
C SER A 365 33.96 6.32 4.74
N VAL A 366 34.26 5.26 4.00
CA VAL A 366 33.31 4.26 3.52
C VAL A 366 33.69 2.85 3.99
N TRP A 367 32.74 1.91 3.99
CA TRP A 367 32.96 0.50 4.33
C TRP A 367 33.61 -0.30 3.20
N HIS A 368 33.41 0.11 1.95
CA HIS A 368 33.98 -0.55 0.78
C HIS A 368 34.42 0.46 -0.28
N SER A 369 35.48 0.14 -1.03
CA SER A 369 36.10 1.06 -2.00
C SER A 369 35.17 1.46 -3.15
N ASP A 370 34.24 0.57 -3.52
CA ASP A 370 33.24 0.81 -4.57
C ASP A 370 32.06 1.69 -4.14
N VAL A 371 31.96 2.05 -2.85
CA VAL A 371 30.88 2.91 -2.36
C VAL A 371 31.11 4.32 -2.90
N ARG A 372 30.11 4.89 -3.55
CA ARG A 372 30.09 6.28 -4.01
C ARG A 372 29.38 7.14 -2.97
N VAL A 373 29.85 8.35 -2.77
CA VAL A 373 29.29 9.27 -1.77
C VAL A 373 28.92 10.57 -2.44
N PHE A 374 27.75 11.10 -2.10
CA PHE A 374 27.19 12.30 -2.69
C PHE A 374 26.81 13.28 -1.59
N SER A 375 27.05 14.57 -1.81
CA SER A 375 26.50 15.66 -1.00
C SER A 375 25.09 15.95 -1.49
N VAL A 376 24.15 16.12 -0.56
CA VAL A 376 22.76 16.50 -0.83
C VAL A 376 22.52 17.90 -0.28
N LEU A 377 22.15 18.82 -1.18
CA LEU A 377 21.81 20.20 -0.84
C LEU A 377 20.31 20.43 -1.04
N ASP A 378 19.72 21.31 -0.22
CA ASP A 378 18.37 21.83 -0.45
C ASP A 378 18.32 22.84 -1.60
N GLU A 379 17.13 23.38 -1.86
CA GLU A 379 16.88 24.35 -2.93
C GLU A 379 17.63 25.68 -2.74
N ASP A 380 17.97 26.03 -1.50
CA ASP A 380 18.74 27.23 -1.13
C ASP A 380 20.27 26.97 -1.19
N GLY A 381 20.68 25.73 -1.43
CA GLY A 381 22.07 25.30 -1.49
C GLY A 381 22.68 24.98 -0.12
N HIS A 382 21.88 24.87 0.94
CA HIS A 382 22.36 24.41 2.24
C HIS A 382 22.56 22.90 2.24
N HIS A 383 23.64 22.47 2.89
CA HIS A 383 23.93 21.05 3.02
C HIS A 383 22.95 20.35 3.98
N LEU A 384 22.17 19.41 3.45
CA LEU A 384 21.26 18.57 4.23
C LEU A 384 21.99 17.36 4.80
N THR A 385 22.58 16.53 3.94
CA THR A 385 23.25 15.28 4.34
C THR A 385 24.13 14.69 3.24
N HIS A 386 24.71 13.52 3.52
CA HIS A 386 25.35 12.67 2.52
C HIS A 386 24.44 11.50 2.13
N PHE A 387 24.51 11.12 0.86
CA PHE A 387 23.90 9.93 0.27
C PHE A 387 25.00 8.97 -0.18
N TYR A 388 24.86 7.68 0.13
CA TYR A 388 25.83 6.64 -0.24
C TYR A 388 25.19 5.67 -1.22
N LEU A 389 25.90 5.31 -2.30
CA LEU A 389 25.50 4.26 -3.22
C LEU A 389 26.52 3.12 -3.18
N ASP A 390 26.06 1.90 -2.89
CA ASP A 390 26.84 0.68 -2.94
C ASP A 390 26.28 -0.24 -4.05
N PRO A 391 26.81 -0.17 -5.28
CA PRO A 391 26.12 -0.70 -6.45
C PRO A 391 26.40 -2.18 -6.75
N TYR A 392 27.49 -2.75 -6.26
CA TYR A 392 27.97 -4.05 -6.75
C TYR A 392 27.71 -5.20 -5.77
N ALA A 393 27.37 -6.35 -6.34
CA ALA A 393 27.35 -7.63 -5.61
C ALA A 393 28.79 -8.04 -5.21
N ARG A 394 28.94 -8.60 -4.01
CA ARG A 394 30.20 -9.13 -3.48
C ARG A 394 29.95 -10.04 -2.28
N ASP A 395 30.96 -10.85 -1.93
CA ASP A 395 30.94 -11.64 -0.70
C ASP A 395 30.77 -10.76 0.54
N GLY A 396 29.98 -11.23 1.50
CA GLY A 396 29.67 -10.51 2.74
C GLY A 396 28.65 -9.38 2.60
N LYS A 397 28.16 -9.08 1.39
CA LYS A 397 27.04 -8.18 1.17
C LYS A 397 25.75 -8.98 0.91
N ASN A 398 24.63 -8.54 1.48
CA ASN A 398 23.32 -9.12 1.19
C ASN A 398 23.01 -9.03 -0.31
N VAL A 399 22.31 -10.05 -0.81
CA VAL A 399 21.84 -10.09 -2.21
C VAL A 399 20.52 -9.32 -2.32
N GLY A 400 20.32 -8.64 -3.44
CA GLY A 400 19.11 -7.85 -3.72
C GLY A 400 19.38 -6.35 -3.73
N ALA A 401 18.36 -5.58 -3.42
CA ALA A 401 18.40 -4.13 -3.29
C ALA A 401 17.66 -3.70 -2.02
N TRP A 402 18.17 -2.65 -1.36
CA TRP A 402 17.56 -2.08 -0.18
C TRP A 402 18.14 -0.68 0.12
N THR A 403 17.42 0.07 0.95
CA THR A 403 17.81 1.41 1.39
C THR A 403 17.84 1.48 2.91
N ASP A 404 18.99 1.85 3.47
CA ASP A 404 19.21 1.95 4.91
C ASP A 404 19.48 3.40 5.32
N PRO A 405 18.77 3.97 6.31
CA PRO A 405 19.27 5.12 7.04
C PRO A 405 20.31 4.66 8.06
N ILE A 406 21.60 4.74 7.70
CA ILE A 406 22.75 4.54 8.60
C ILE A 406 22.58 5.39 9.87
N ARG A 407 22.04 6.61 9.69
CA ARG A 407 21.55 7.46 10.77
C ARG A 407 20.11 7.83 10.45
N ILE A 408 19.19 7.62 11.38
CA ILE A 408 17.76 7.91 11.18
C ILE A 408 17.51 9.40 11.41
N LYS A 409 16.58 9.99 10.66
CA LYS A 409 16.05 11.33 10.93
C LYS A 409 15.30 11.32 12.26
N PHE A 410 15.69 12.20 13.17
CA PHE A 410 15.06 12.30 14.49
C PHE A 410 14.83 13.77 14.83
N THR A 411 13.59 14.19 14.63
CA THR A 411 13.17 15.59 14.64
C THR A 411 13.29 16.26 16.02
N PRO A 412 12.97 15.62 17.15
CA PRO A 412 13.13 16.27 18.47
C PRO A 412 14.56 16.75 18.77
N ALA A 413 15.59 16.08 18.22
CA ALA A 413 16.99 16.52 18.36
C ALA A 413 17.56 17.21 17.10
N GLY A 414 16.74 17.49 16.08
CA GLY A 414 17.19 18.09 14.81
C GLY A 414 18.17 17.22 14.01
N GLN A 415 18.21 15.91 14.25
CA GLN A 415 19.15 15.00 13.60
C GLN A 415 18.72 14.71 12.16
N GLN A 416 19.57 15.08 11.19
CA GLN A 416 19.37 14.74 9.77
C GLN A 416 19.79 13.29 9.46
N PRO A 417 19.06 12.60 8.55
CA PRO A 417 19.34 11.21 8.22
C PRO A 417 20.65 11.07 7.43
N LEU A 418 21.28 9.90 7.48
CA LEU A 418 22.41 9.53 6.62
C LEU A 418 22.00 8.27 5.86
N ILE A 419 21.86 8.35 4.55
CA ILE A 419 21.14 7.33 3.77
C ILE A 419 22.11 6.59 2.85
N SER A 420 21.95 5.26 2.79
CA SER A 420 22.66 4.41 1.84
C SER A 420 21.68 3.59 1.01
N VAL A 421 21.88 3.59 -0.31
CA VAL A 421 21.20 2.70 -1.26
C VAL A 421 22.17 1.60 -1.67
N HIS A 422 21.68 0.37 -1.62
CA HIS A 422 22.44 -0.82 -1.96
C HIS A 422 21.72 -1.55 -3.10
N VAL A 423 22.46 -1.90 -4.14
CA VAL A 423 21.98 -2.80 -5.20
C VAL A 423 23.04 -3.86 -5.47
N SER A 424 22.65 -4.99 -6.06
CA SER A 424 23.52 -6.14 -6.31
C SER A 424 23.86 -6.31 -7.78
N ILE A 425 24.33 -5.25 -8.45
CA ILE A 425 24.69 -5.28 -9.87
C ILE A 425 26.00 -6.06 -10.05
N HIS A 426 26.12 -6.79 -11.15
CA HIS A 426 27.41 -7.40 -11.51
C HIS A 426 28.45 -6.33 -11.84
N LYS A 427 29.59 -6.36 -11.15
CA LYS A 427 30.66 -5.39 -11.38
C LYS A 427 31.33 -5.65 -12.74
N PRO A 428 31.33 -4.69 -13.67
CA PRO A 428 32.00 -4.88 -14.95
C PRO A 428 33.53 -4.90 -14.79
N PRO A 429 34.28 -5.45 -15.77
CA PRO A 429 35.73 -5.32 -15.81
C PRO A 429 36.18 -3.85 -15.80
N THR A 430 37.37 -3.58 -15.26
CA THR A 430 37.95 -2.23 -15.21
C THR A 430 37.91 -1.54 -16.57
N GLY A 431 37.35 -0.32 -16.62
CA GLY A 431 37.25 0.50 -17.82
C GLY A 431 36.06 0.18 -18.72
N LYS A 432 35.18 -0.76 -18.33
CA LYS A 432 33.88 -0.99 -18.98
C LYS A 432 32.75 -0.31 -18.21
N PRO A 433 31.69 0.15 -18.91
CA PRO A 433 30.55 0.78 -18.27
C PRO A 433 29.73 -0.24 -17.47
N THR A 434 29.03 0.25 -16.44
CA THR A 434 28.04 -0.54 -15.72
C THR A 434 26.70 -0.40 -16.44
N LEU A 435 26.34 -1.42 -17.20
CA LEU A 435 25.08 -1.47 -17.93
C LEU A 435 24.02 -2.19 -17.09
N LEU A 436 22.80 -1.64 -17.05
CA LEU A 436 21.69 -2.11 -16.23
C LEU A 436 20.60 -2.76 -17.08
N SER A 437 19.94 -3.80 -16.56
CA SER A 437 18.65 -4.23 -17.12
C SER A 437 17.57 -3.19 -16.83
N PRO A 438 16.46 -3.20 -17.57
CA PRO A 438 15.28 -2.40 -17.21
C PRO A 438 14.81 -2.67 -15.77
N GLY A 439 14.92 -3.92 -15.32
CA GLY A 439 14.64 -4.30 -13.93
C GLY A 439 15.59 -3.63 -12.93
N GLU A 440 16.89 -3.59 -13.21
CA GLU A 440 17.88 -2.88 -12.36
C GLU A 440 17.65 -1.36 -12.34
N VAL A 441 17.24 -0.75 -13.47
CA VAL A 441 16.83 0.66 -13.53
C VAL A 441 15.60 0.89 -12.65
N SER A 442 14.57 0.07 -12.83
CA SER A 442 13.34 0.13 -12.03
C SER A 442 13.64 0.01 -10.53
N THR A 443 14.53 -0.90 -10.15
CA THR A 443 14.99 -1.09 -8.77
C THR A 443 15.74 0.13 -8.23
N LEU A 444 16.60 0.78 -9.02
CA LEU A 444 17.26 2.02 -8.57
C LEU A 444 16.28 3.15 -8.26
N PHE A 445 15.23 3.31 -9.08
CA PHE A 445 14.17 4.29 -8.81
C PHE A 445 13.36 3.92 -7.56
N HIS A 446 13.08 2.63 -7.35
CA HIS A 446 12.42 2.13 -6.14
C HIS A 446 13.24 2.46 -4.88
N GLU A 447 14.52 2.07 -4.85
CA GLU A 447 15.40 2.35 -3.71
C GLU A 447 15.62 3.84 -3.48
N PHE A 448 15.74 4.62 -4.56
CA PHE A 448 15.81 6.06 -4.41
C PHE A 448 14.51 6.66 -3.88
N GLY A 449 13.35 6.05 -4.16
CA GLY A 449 12.08 6.40 -3.53
C GLY A 449 12.13 6.26 -2.01
N HIS A 450 12.71 5.17 -1.49
CA HIS A 450 12.99 5.04 -0.06
C HIS A 450 13.98 6.10 0.44
N ALA A 451 15.00 6.43 -0.34
CA ALA A 451 15.97 7.45 0.04
C ALA A 451 15.33 8.85 0.15
N VAL A 452 14.49 9.22 -0.82
CA VAL A 452 13.70 10.47 -0.76
C VAL A 452 12.74 10.44 0.42
N HIS A 453 12.09 9.30 0.67
CA HIS A 453 11.21 9.14 1.82
C HIS A 453 11.93 9.42 3.14
N PHE A 454 13.03 8.70 3.43
CA PHE A 454 13.77 8.91 4.67
C PHE A 454 14.42 10.29 4.79
N LEU A 455 14.71 10.94 3.67
CA LEU A 455 15.28 12.29 3.65
C LEU A 455 14.23 13.35 4.00
N LEU A 456 13.07 13.30 3.33
CA LEU A 456 12.09 14.37 3.32
C LEU A 456 10.96 14.19 4.33
N SER A 457 10.71 12.97 4.82
CA SER A 457 9.67 12.71 5.80
C SER A 457 9.92 13.39 7.15
N GLU A 458 8.95 13.33 8.07
CA GLU A 458 9.14 13.86 9.41
C GLU A 458 10.06 13.01 10.32
N GLY A 459 10.61 11.90 9.82
CA GLY A 459 11.52 10.99 10.52
C GLY A 459 10.86 10.06 11.53
N THR A 460 11.65 9.25 12.24
CA THR A 460 11.12 8.31 13.24
C THR A 460 10.76 9.02 14.54
N TYR A 461 9.69 8.57 15.20
CA TYR A 461 9.39 9.04 16.54
C TYR A 461 10.26 8.32 17.59
N GLU A 462 10.62 7.04 17.42
CA GLU A 462 11.41 6.31 18.42
C GLU A 462 12.63 5.58 17.82
N PRO A 463 13.84 6.16 17.93
CA PRO A 463 15.04 5.61 17.29
C PRO A 463 15.45 4.20 17.70
N ALA A 464 15.17 3.77 18.94
CA ALA A 464 15.56 2.45 19.44
C ALA A 464 14.62 1.31 18.98
N GLU A 465 13.36 1.65 18.71
CA GLU A 465 12.27 0.73 18.35
C GLU A 465 11.50 1.31 17.16
N ARG A 466 12.26 1.76 16.14
CA ARG A 466 11.71 2.41 14.94
C ARG A 466 10.50 1.64 14.43
N HIS A 467 9.35 2.32 14.35
CA HIS A 467 8.16 1.71 13.80
C HIS A 467 8.15 1.93 12.29
N LEU A 468 8.09 0.86 11.51
CA LEU A 468 7.96 0.95 10.06
C LEU A 468 6.73 0.16 9.62
N ASN A 469 5.79 0.86 9.00
CA ASN A 469 4.71 0.17 8.30
C ASN A 469 5.21 -0.23 6.91
N PHE A 470 5.55 -1.52 6.78
CA PHE A 470 6.12 -2.07 5.55
C PHE A 470 5.27 -1.77 4.31
N ALA A 471 3.95 -1.97 4.40
CA ALA A 471 3.05 -1.74 3.27
C ALA A 471 3.04 -0.28 2.81
N TRP A 472 3.18 0.67 3.74
CA TRP A 472 3.26 2.09 3.44
C TRP A 472 4.62 2.49 2.85
N ILE A 473 5.74 2.10 3.46
CA ILE A 473 7.05 2.47 2.92
C ILE A 473 7.26 1.91 1.51
N GLU A 474 6.76 0.70 1.26
CA GLU A 474 6.79 0.06 -0.05
C GLU A 474 5.90 0.77 -1.07
N SER A 475 4.72 1.25 -0.65
CA SER A 475 3.86 2.02 -1.56
C SER A 475 4.53 3.32 -1.98
N VAL A 476 5.23 4.00 -1.06
CA VAL A 476 6.03 5.19 -1.37
C VAL A 476 7.09 4.88 -2.43
N ALA A 477 7.95 3.87 -2.20
CA ALA A 477 9.00 3.50 -3.15
C ALA A 477 8.45 3.10 -4.52
N LYS A 478 7.33 2.37 -4.56
CA LYS A 478 6.67 1.98 -5.80
C LYS A 478 6.02 3.16 -6.55
N VAL A 479 5.61 4.23 -5.87
CA VAL A 479 5.22 5.48 -6.57
C VAL A 479 6.41 6.01 -7.36
N PHE A 480 7.61 6.07 -6.76
CA PHE A 480 8.83 6.50 -7.45
C PHE A 480 9.25 5.57 -8.60
N GLN A 481 8.98 4.27 -8.46
CA GLN A 481 9.21 3.28 -9.52
C GLN A 481 8.40 3.56 -10.79
N ASN A 482 7.29 4.30 -10.74
CA ASN A 482 6.54 4.62 -11.95
C ASN A 482 7.22 5.69 -12.84
N PHE A 483 8.20 6.43 -12.31
CA PHE A 483 8.82 7.55 -13.05
C PHE A 483 9.88 7.13 -14.06
N TRP A 484 10.55 5.99 -13.90
CA TRP A 484 11.68 5.65 -14.78
C TRP A 484 11.26 5.46 -16.24
N LYS A 485 10.01 5.08 -16.49
CA LYS A 485 9.41 4.94 -17.83
C LYS A 485 8.73 6.20 -18.33
N HIS A 486 8.57 7.23 -17.50
CA HIS A 486 7.93 8.47 -17.94
C HIS A 486 8.74 9.06 -19.11
N PRO A 487 8.12 9.44 -20.25
CA PRO A 487 8.87 9.86 -21.45
C PRO A 487 9.89 10.97 -21.18
N ASP A 488 9.53 11.97 -20.38
CA ASP A 488 10.41 13.09 -20.02
C ASP A 488 11.56 12.69 -19.10
N VAL A 489 11.47 11.56 -18.40
CA VAL A 489 12.52 11.03 -17.51
C VAL A 489 13.40 10.06 -18.30
N LEU A 490 12.79 9.08 -18.97
CA LEU A 490 13.46 8.05 -19.75
C LEU A 490 14.38 8.65 -20.83
N SER A 491 13.89 9.66 -21.56
CA SER A 491 14.65 10.31 -22.64
C SER A 491 15.94 11.00 -22.17
N ARG A 492 16.10 11.24 -20.87
CA ARG A 492 17.29 11.89 -20.30
C ARG A 492 18.49 10.93 -20.21
N PHE A 493 18.23 9.63 -20.01
CA PHE A 493 19.30 8.64 -19.78
C PHE A 493 19.29 7.43 -20.72
N ALA A 494 18.15 7.13 -21.37
CA ALA A 494 17.98 5.97 -22.24
C ALA A 494 18.65 6.20 -23.61
N ALA A 495 19.98 6.11 -23.63
CA ALA A 495 20.80 6.32 -24.81
C ALA A 495 21.90 5.26 -24.86
N HIS A 496 22.18 4.74 -26.06
CA HIS A 496 23.19 3.71 -26.25
C HIS A 496 24.53 4.18 -25.67
N HIS A 497 25.18 3.33 -24.89
CA HIS A 497 26.33 3.74 -24.09
C HIS A 497 27.51 4.19 -24.97
N GLU A 498 27.75 3.53 -26.11
CA GLU A 498 28.81 3.89 -27.08
C GLU A 498 28.43 5.02 -28.05
N THR A 499 27.25 4.96 -28.69
CA THR A 499 26.88 5.87 -29.80
C THR A 499 26.13 7.10 -29.33
N GLY A 500 25.51 7.07 -28.14
CA GLY A 500 24.63 8.12 -27.64
C GLY A 500 23.26 8.19 -28.35
N GLU A 501 22.95 7.26 -29.25
CA GLU A 501 21.66 7.23 -29.93
C GLU A 501 20.53 6.90 -28.93
N PRO A 502 19.36 7.57 -29.02
CA PRO A 502 18.26 7.31 -28.11
C PRO A 502 17.71 5.89 -28.28
N MET A 503 17.19 5.32 -27.20
CA MET A 503 16.56 4.00 -27.23
C MET A 503 15.35 3.99 -28.18
N PRO A 504 15.27 3.04 -29.13
CA PRO A 504 14.07 2.85 -29.93
C PRO A 504 12.85 2.55 -29.05
N GLN A 505 11.74 3.24 -29.31
CA GLN A 505 10.48 3.08 -28.56
C GLN A 505 9.98 1.61 -28.54
N GLU A 506 10.17 0.89 -29.66
CA GLU A 506 9.78 -0.52 -29.81
C GLU A 506 10.43 -1.43 -28.73
N LEU A 507 11.64 -1.11 -28.25
CA LEU A 507 12.29 -1.92 -27.20
C LEU A 507 11.57 -1.79 -25.85
N LEU A 508 11.10 -0.59 -25.52
CA LEU A 508 10.33 -0.36 -24.30
C LEU A 508 8.94 -0.99 -24.39
N GLU A 509 8.29 -0.88 -25.56
CA GLU A 509 6.98 -1.50 -25.81
C GLU A 509 7.05 -3.02 -25.65
N LYS A 510 8.07 -3.67 -26.22
CA LYS A 510 8.31 -5.11 -26.02
C LYS A 510 8.59 -5.48 -24.57
N PHE A 511 9.34 -4.64 -23.84
CA PHE A 511 9.58 -4.86 -22.42
C PHE A 511 8.28 -4.78 -21.61
N ASP A 512 7.43 -3.79 -21.88
CA ASP A 512 6.14 -3.62 -21.21
C ASP A 512 5.17 -4.75 -21.56
N GLU A 513 5.17 -5.22 -22.81
CA GLU A 513 4.44 -6.42 -23.21
C GLU A 513 4.93 -7.67 -22.49
N GLN A 514 6.25 -7.84 -22.31
CA GLN A 514 6.82 -8.94 -21.53
C GLN A 514 6.37 -8.90 -20.07
N GLN A 515 6.40 -7.72 -19.44
CA GLN A 515 6.00 -7.58 -18.03
C GLN A 515 4.51 -7.84 -17.82
N ALA A 516 3.66 -7.48 -18.79
CA ALA A 516 2.21 -7.62 -18.71
C ALA A 516 1.67 -8.95 -19.30
N ALA A 517 2.53 -9.82 -19.82
CA ALA A 517 2.13 -11.12 -20.34
C ALA A 517 1.86 -12.13 -19.20
N TYR A 518 0.83 -12.97 -19.39
CA TYR A 518 0.50 -14.10 -18.52
C TYR A 518 0.31 -13.75 -17.03
N ARG A 519 -0.26 -12.57 -16.76
CA ARG A 519 -0.44 -12.06 -15.39
C ARG A 519 -1.46 -12.85 -14.58
N GLY A 520 -2.36 -13.61 -15.19
CA GLY A 520 -3.28 -14.48 -14.47
C GLY A 520 -2.53 -15.51 -13.63
N THR A 521 -1.73 -16.34 -14.30
CA THR A 521 -0.96 -17.43 -13.71
C THR A 521 0.06 -16.91 -12.68
N ILE A 522 0.74 -15.80 -13.01
CA ILE A 522 1.71 -15.15 -12.12
C ILE A 522 1.00 -14.61 -10.86
N THR A 523 -0.14 -13.93 -11.03
CA THR A 523 -0.88 -13.32 -9.92
C THR A 523 -1.54 -14.39 -9.04
N VAL A 524 -2.11 -15.45 -9.61
CA VAL A 524 -2.60 -16.61 -8.84
C VAL A 524 -1.47 -17.21 -7.99
N GLY A 525 -0.28 -17.39 -8.58
CA GLY A 525 0.89 -17.85 -7.85
C GLY A 525 1.22 -16.95 -6.66
N ARG A 526 1.30 -15.63 -6.85
CA ARG A 526 1.54 -14.65 -5.76
C ARG A 526 0.44 -14.67 -4.68
N LEU A 527 -0.83 -14.78 -5.10
CA LEU A 527 -1.99 -14.81 -4.19
C LEU A 527 -2.07 -16.08 -3.36
N THR A 528 -1.54 -17.21 -3.84
CA THR A 528 -1.60 -18.49 -3.12
C THR A 528 -1.12 -18.35 -1.68
N GLY A 529 0.07 -17.78 -1.49
CA GLY A 529 0.65 -17.62 -0.16
C GLY A 529 -0.15 -16.67 0.72
N ALA A 530 -0.62 -15.55 0.16
CA ALA A 530 -1.34 -14.52 0.88
C ALA A 530 -2.76 -14.94 1.31
N VAL A 531 -3.44 -15.74 0.47
CA VAL A 531 -4.75 -16.32 0.80
C VAL A 531 -4.63 -17.38 1.89
N ILE A 532 -3.60 -18.23 1.85
CA ILE A 532 -3.36 -19.23 2.89
C ILE A 532 -3.02 -18.53 4.22
N ASP A 533 -2.15 -17.52 4.19
CA ASP A 533 -1.80 -16.68 5.35
C ASP A 533 -3.05 -16.07 6.00
N LEU A 534 -3.84 -15.35 5.21
CA LEU A 534 -5.06 -14.68 5.69
C LEU A 534 -6.06 -15.69 6.27
N ALA A 535 -6.22 -16.85 5.62
CA ALA A 535 -7.12 -17.89 6.11
C ALA A 535 -6.66 -18.50 7.43
N LEU A 536 -5.34 -18.76 7.62
CA LEU A 536 -4.79 -19.32 8.85
C LEU A 536 -4.80 -18.30 10.01
N SER A 537 -4.43 -17.06 9.73
CA SER A 537 -4.34 -15.99 10.73
C SER A 537 -5.70 -15.46 11.19
N SER A 538 -6.76 -15.69 10.40
CA SER A 538 -8.13 -15.32 10.74
C SER A 538 -8.88 -16.36 11.59
N LEU A 539 -8.23 -17.48 11.96
CA LEU A 539 -8.86 -18.51 12.78
C LEU A 539 -8.95 -18.08 14.25
N SER A 540 -10.13 -18.30 14.84
CA SER A 540 -10.29 -18.38 16.30
C SER A 540 -9.62 -19.64 16.86
N PRO A 541 -9.29 -19.69 18.17
CA PRO A 541 -8.66 -20.85 18.79
C PRO A 541 -9.39 -22.18 18.52
N GLU A 542 -10.72 -22.17 18.46
CA GLU A 542 -11.58 -23.34 18.26
C GLU A 542 -11.60 -23.81 16.80
N GLN A 543 -11.28 -22.93 15.85
CA GLN A 543 -11.26 -23.24 14.42
C GLN A 543 -9.92 -23.81 13.94
N VAL A 544 -8.87 -23.73 14.76
CA VAL A 544 -7.55 -24.28 14.40
C VAL A 544 -7.65 -25.80 14.22
N PRO A 545 -7.28 -26.37 13.06
CA PRO A 545 -7.37 -27.80 12.80
C PRO A 545 -6.70 -28.64 13.90
N GLN A 546 -7.40 -29.66 14.40
CA GLN A 546 -6.91 -30.58 15.43
C GLN A 546 -6.95 -32.02 14.93
N GLY A 547 -5.91 -32.79 15.20
CA GLY A 547 -5.86 -34.22 14.88
C GLY A 547 -4.42 -34.75 14.89
N PRO A 548 -4.25 -36.09 14.80
CA PRO A 548 -2.93 -36.73 14.92
C PRO A 548 -2.07 -36.56 13.66
N ASP A 549 -2.66 -36.21 12.52
CA ASP A 549 -1.96 -36.05 11.23
C ASP A 549 -1.98 -34.57 10.81
N ALA A 550 -1.07 -33.79 11.39
CA ALA A 550 -0.93 -32.36 11.11
C ALA A 550 -0.66 -32.07 9.62
N ARG A 551 0.04 -32.97 8.93
CA ARG A 551 0.38 -32.83 7.51
C ARG A 551 -0.88 -32.86 6.65
N THR A 552 -1.73 -33.87 6.83
CA THR A 552 -2.99 -33.99 6.09
C THR A 552 -3.91 -32.81 6.40
N LEU A 553 -4.04 -32.44 7.68
CA LEU A 553 -4.87 -31.30 8.10
C LEU A 553 -4.44 -29.99 7.44
N LEU A 554 -3.14 -29.71 7.40
CA LEU A 554 -2.60 -28.47 6.83
C LEU A 554 -2.72 -28.44 5.30
N ALA A 555 -2.51 -29.59 4.64
CA ALA A 555 -2.71 -29.72 3.19
C ALA A 555 -4.18 -29.49 2.81
N GLU A 556 -5.12 -30.16 3.51
CA GLU A 556 -6.56 -29.99 3.30
C GLU A 556 -6.99 -28.55 3.60
N PHE A 557 -6.46 -27.93 4.65
CA PHE A 557 -6.77 -26.53 4.97
C PHE A 557 -6.34 -25.59 3.85
N ALA A 558 -5.10 -25.70 3.39
CA ALA A 558 -4.56 -24.86 2.32
C ALA A 558 -5.35 -25.04 1.02
N GLU A 559 -5.62 -26.27 0.61
CA GLU A 559 -6.42 -26.56 -0.59
C GLU A 559 -7.84 -25.97 -0.48
N ASN A 560 -8.49 -26.13 0.68
CA ASN A 560 -9.81 -25.55 0.92
C ASN A 560 -9.79 -24.02 0.91
N ALA A 561 -8.74 -23.39 1.45
CA ALA A 561 -8.60 -21.93 1.42
C ALA A 561 -8.46 -21.41 -0.02
N LEU A 562 -7.62 -22.04 -0.83
CA LEU A 562 -7.46 -21.69 -2.25
C LEU A 562 -8.73 -21.96 -3.06
N THR A 563 -9.45 -23.03 -2.75
CA THR A 563 -10.72 -23.38 -3.40
C THR A 563 -11.79 -22.34 -3.07
N ARG A 564 -11.92 -21.92 -1.80
CA ARG A 564 -12.84 -20.85 -1.40
C ARG A 564 -12.52 -19.52 -2.08
N ALA A 565 -11.23 -19.21 -2.27
CA ALA A 565 -10.80 -18.02 -3.00
C ALA A 565 -10.93 -18.15 -4.53
N GLY A 566 -11.27 -19.33 -5.06
CA GLY A 566 -11.45 -19.56 -6.50
C GLY A 566 -10.14 -19.65 -7.29
N ILE A 567 -9.01 -19.89 -6.62
CA ILE A 567 -7.66 -19.90 -7.21
C ILE A 567 -6.91 -21.23 -7.00
N ASN A 568 -7.63 -22.31 -6.67
CA ASN A 568 -7.05 -23.65 -6.63
C ASN A 568 -6.88 -24.21 -8.05
N PHE A 569 -5.70 -24.01 -8.64
CA PHE A 569 -5.32 -24.54 -9.95
C PHE A 569 -4.26 -25.65 -9.78
N PRO A 570 -4.59 -26.93 -9.99
CA PRO A 570 -3.62 -28.04 -9.91
C PRO A 570 -2.41 -27.88 -10.84
N GLU A 571 -2.58 -27.20 -11.97
CA GLU A 571 -1.54 -26.87 -12.94
C GLU A 571 -0.49 -25.91 -12.36
N ILE A 572 -0.91 -25.05 -11.44
CA ILE A 572 -0.06 -24.10 -10.71
C ILE A 572 0.50 -24.79 -9.45
N GLY A 573 -0.31 -25.58 -8.75
CA GLY A 573 0.06 -26.17 -7.46
C GLY A 573 0.16 -25.12 -6.35
N ASN A 574 0.83 -25.45 -5.24
CA ASN A 574 1.05 -24.53 -4.13
C ASN A 574 2.52 -24.06 -4.10
N PRO A 575 2.88 -22.90 -4.72
CA PRO A 575 4.23 -22.35 -4.63
C PRO A 575 4.69 -21.97 -3.23
N TYR A 576 3.78 -21.83 -2.27
CA TYR A 576 4.04 -21.33 -0.92
C TYR A 576 3.45 -22.28 0.15
N PRO A 577 3.97 -23.52 0.26
CA PRO A 577 3.50 -24.44 1.29
C PRO A 577 3.83 -23.88 2.68
N PRO A 578 2.89 -23.85 3.64
CA PRO A 578 3.13 -23.28 4.96
C PRO A 578 4.35 -23.87 5.70
N GLN A 579 4.69 -25.13 5.42
CA GLN A 579 5.86 -25.81 5.99
C GLN A 579 7.21 -25.25 5.52
N TRP A 580 7.24 -24.56 4.36
CA TRP A 580 8.43 -23.92 3.80
C TRP A 580 8.32 -22.39 3.70
N PHE A 581 7.24 -21.78 4.19
CA PHE A 581 7.00 -20.35 4.15
C PHE A 581 7.62 -19.57 5.32
N ARG A 582 8.95 -19.38 5.31
CA ARG A 582 9.68 -18.68 6.39
C ARG A 582 9.14 -17.30 6.73
N HIS A 583 8.74 -16.50 5.74
CA HIS A 583 8.17 -15.17 6.00
C HIS A 583 7.02 -15.20 7.02
N LEU A 584 6.19 -16.24 7.03
CA LEU A 584 5.07 -16.34 7.98
C LEU A 584 5.50 -16.95 9.32
N PHE A 585 6.30 -18.02 9.30
CA PHE A 585 6.49 -18.88 10.46
C PHE A 585 7.87 -18.79 11.12
N ALA A 586 8.69 -17.80 10.75
CA ALA A 586 9.93 -17.47 11.45
C ALA A 586 10.30 -15.98 11.32
N ARG A 587 11.09 -15.48 12.28
CA ARG A 587 11.59 -14.09 12.28
C ARG A 587 12.57 -13.85 11.12
N MET A 588 12.39 -12.72 10.43
CA MET A 588 13.20 -12.30 9.27
C MET A 588 14.22 -11.24 9.67
N GLY A 589 15.31 -11.66 10.31
CA GLY A 589 16.36 -10.74 10.78
C GLY A 589 15.86 -9.85 11.93
N ALA A 590 16.01 -8.54 11.79
CA ALA A 590 15.51 -7.56 12.77
C ALA A 590 14.01 -7.24 12.62
N PHE A 591 13.36 -7.74 11.57
CA PHE A 591 11.93 -7.56 11.34
C PHE A 591 11.10 -8.66 12.02
N GLU A 592 9.86 -8.35 12.39
CA GLU A 592 8.87 -9.36 12.80
C GLU A 592 8.61 -10.36 11.66
N ASP A 593 7.93 -11.47 11.96
CA ASP A 593 7.35 -12.31 10.91
C ASP A 593 6.17 -11.60 10.20
N TYR A 594 5.68 -12.20 9.13
CA TYR A 594 4.62 -11.69 8.26
C TYR A 594 3.29 -12.43 8.45
N PHE A 595 3.12 -13.23 9.51
CA PHE A 595 1.89 -13.99 9.72
C PHE A 595 0.71 -13.02 9.93
N GLY A 596 -0.32 -13.14 9.09
CA GLY A 596 -1.46 -12.22 8.99
C GLY A 596 -1.18 -10.90 8.27
N ARG A 597 0.00 -10.74 7.66
CA ARG A 597 0.43 -9.48 7.00
C ARG A 597 0.92 -9.68 5.56
N TYR A 598 0.96 -10.89 5.00
CA TYR A 598 1.64 -11.12 3.72
C TYR A 598 0.97 -10.44 2.52
N MET A 599 -0.34 -10.16 2.59
CA MET A 599 -1.06 -9.35 1.60
C MET A 599 -0.47 -7.94 1.41
N SER A 600 0.30 -7.41 2.37
CA SER A 600 0.97 -6.11 2.29
C SER A 600 1.80 -5.93 1.01
N TYR A 601 2.50 -6.97 0.54
CA TYR A 601 3.32 -6.91 -0.68
C TYR A 601 2.53 -6.62 -1.95
N LEU A 602 1.37 -7.26 -2.09
CA LEU A 602 0.50 -7.07 -3.25
C LEU A 602 -0.30 -5.77 -3.11
N PHE A 603 -0.67 -5.42 -1.87
CA PHE A 603 -1.40 -4.20 -1.60
C PHE A 603 -0.56 -2.94 -1.85
N SER A 604 0.73 -2.95 -1.55
CA SER A 604 1.59 -1.81 -1.86
C SER A 604 1.68 -1.55 -3.37
N ASP A 605 1.58 -2.59 -4.22
CA ASP A 605 1.43 -2.41 -5.68
C ASP A 605 0.14 -1.65 -6.02
N VAL A 606 -0.99 -2.05 -5.41
CA VAL A 606 -2.31 -1.41 -5.61
C VAL A 606 -2.26 0.05 -5.20
N VAL A 607 -1.78 0.35 -3.98
CA VAL A 607 -1.75 1.72 -3.46
C VAL A 607 -0.88 2.62 -4.31
N ALA A 608 0.34 2.17 -4.62
CA ALA A 608 1.28 2.97 -5.39
C ALA A 608 0.73 3.35 -6.76
N LEU A 609 0.12 2.39 -7.46
CA LEU A 609 -0.44 2.64 -8.76
C LEU A 609 -1.67 3.56 -8.70
N SER A 610 -2.57 3.35 -7.74
CA SER A 610 -3.75 4.21 -7.56
C SER A 610 -3.34 5.64 -7.23
N VAL A 611 -2.35 5.83 -6.36
CA VAL A 611 -1.78 7.16 -6.05
C VAL A 611 -1.19 7.79 -7.31
N TYR A 612 -0.39 7.02 -8.05
CA TYR A 612 0.25 7.52 -9.25
C TYR A 612 -0.78 7.96 -10.30
N ARG A 613 -1.73 7.10 -10.67
CA ARG A 613 -2.70 7.38 -11.74
C ARG A 613 -3.71 8.46 -11.38
N ARG A 614 -4.19 8.49 -10.14
CA ARG A 614 -5.26 9.41 -9.75
C ARG A 614 -4.75 10.83 -9.45
N PHE A 615 -3.49 10.97 -9.04
CA PHE A 615 -2.97 12.26 -8.56
C PHE A 615 -1.65 12.66 -9.22
N ILE A 616 -0.66 11.77 -9.23
CA ILE A 616 0.70 12.13 -9.69
C ILE A 616 0.75 12.33 -11.19
N GLY A 617 0.24 11.38 -11.98
CA GLY A 617 0.14 11.48 -13.44
C GLY A 617 -0.57 12.76 -13.91
N PRO A 618 -1.81 13.02 -13.45
CA PRO A 618 -2.52 14.27 -13.77
C PRO A 618 -1.77 15.53 -13.31
N SER A 619 -1.04 15.47 -12.19
CA SER A 619 -0.19 16.57 -11.75
C SER A 619 0.99 16.81 -12.69
N ILE A 620 1.64 15.75 -13.19
CA ILE A 620 2.70 15.85 -14.20
C ILE A 620 2.15 16.42 -15.51
N GLU A 621 0.98 15.97 -15.98
CA GLU A 621 0.36 16.52 -17.20
C GLU A 621 0.08 18.02 -17.08
N ARG A 622 -0.27 18.47 -15.87
CA ARG A 622 -0.66 19.85 -15.61
C ARG A 622 0.52 20.79 -15.35
N TYR A 623 1.48 20.34 -14.55
CA TYR A 623 2.56 21.16 -14.02
C TYR A 623 3.95 20.71 -14.50
N GLY A 624 4.04 19.60 -15.21
CA GLY A 624 5.29 18.93 -15.56
C GLY A 624 5.95 18.29 -14.33
N LEU A 625 7.10 17.65 -14.56
CA LEU A 625 8.00 17.24 -13.50
C LEU A 625 8.54 18.51 -12.81
N SER A 626 7.90 18.91 -11.72
CA SER A 626 8.07 20.23 -11.10
C SER A 626 7.93 20.18 -9.58
N ALA A 627 8.35 21.27 -8.92
CA ALA A 627 8.18 21.45 -7.48
C ALA A 627 6.73 21.27 -7.04
N ALA A 628 5.75 21.74 -7.83
CA ALA A 628 4.33 21.57 -7.52
C ALA A 628 3.90 20.09 -7.45
N THR A 629 4.43 19.25 -8.35
CA THR A 629 4.20 17.81 -8.30
C THR A 629 4.95 17.15 -7.16
N GLY A 630 6.16 17.62 -6.83
CA GLY A 630 6.89 17.12 -5.66
C GLY A 630 6.25 17.49 -4.33
N ASP A 631 5.70 18.68 -4.19
CA ASP A 631 4.95 19.10 -3.01
C ASP A 631 3.69 18.24 -2.81
N LEU A 632 3.00 17.91 -3.90
CA LEU A 632 1.90 16.94 -3.85
C LEU A 632 2.36 15.58 -3.30
N ILE A 633 3.52 15.08 -3.74
CA ILE A 633 4.10 13.85 -3.20
C ILE A 633 4.46 13.99 -1.72
N ARG A 634 5.08 15.11 -1.31
CA ARG A 634 5.43 15.35 0.09
C ARG A 634 4.20 15.27 0.99
N ASP A 635 3.16 16.02 0.63
CA ASP A 635 1.92 16.12 1.41
C ASP A 635 1.18 14.78 1.45
N MET A 636 1.09 14.09 0.31
CA MET A 636 0.28 12.88 0.18
C MET A 636 0.91 11.64 0.80
N ILE A 637 2.22 11.43 0.62
CA ILE A 637 2.84 10.14 0.94
C ILE A 637 4.13 10.24 1.78
N LEU A 638 4.79 11.39 1.86
CA LEU A 638 6.04 11.53 2.65
C LEU A 638 5.82 12.10 4.06
N THR A 639 4.70 12.79 4.31
CA THR A 639 4.42 13.44 5.61
C THR A 639 4.14 12.41 6.71
N HIS A 640 3.39 11.36 6.41
CA HIS A 640 3.04 10.33 7.38
C HIS A 640 3.99 9.12 7.25
N GLU A 641 4.74 8.78 8.31
CA GLU A 641 5.60 7.57 8.33
C GLU A 641 5.10 6.48 9.29
N GLU A 642 4.67 6.86 10.49
CA GLU A 642 4.40 5.92 11.59
C GLU A 642 2.93 5.94 12.03
N ASP A 643 2.19 7.00 11.72
CA ASP A 643 0.93 7.36 12.37
C ASP A 643 -0.13 7.79 11.37
N ASN A 644 -1.41 7.58 11.72
CA ASN A 644 -2.60 7.89 10.92
C ASN A 644 -2.58 7.34 9.48
N LEU A 645 -1.82 6.27 9.23
CA LEU A 645 -1.61 5.72 7.89
C LEU A 645 -2.88 5.15 7.25
N ALA A 646 -3.82 4.60 8.04
CA ALA A 646 -5.11 4.15 7.51
C ALA A 646 -5.97 5.33 7.06
N GLU A 647 -5.91 6.46 7.77
CA GLU A 647 -6.59 7.69 7.36
C GLU A 647 -5.90 8.33 6.16
N ALA A 648 -4.56 8.43 6.18
CA ALA A 648 -3.76 8.88 5.05
C ALA A 648 -4.10 8.05 3.81
N LEU A 649 -4.15 6.73 3.94
CA LEU A 649 -4.59 5.84 2.87
C LEU A 649 -6.02 6.16 2.40
N ARG A 650 -6.99 6.35 3.30
CA ARG A 650 -8.36 6.74 2.91
C ARG A 650 -8.40 8.09 2.16
N ARG A 651 -7.55 9.05 2.54
CA ARG A 651 -7.39 10.33 1.79
C ARG A 651 -6.87 10.06 0.37
N LEU A 652 -5.94 9.11 0.21
CA LEU A 652 -5.37 8.74 -1.08
C LEU A 652 -6.36 7.98 -1.98
N ILE A 653 -6.98 6.91 -1.48
CA ILE A 653 -7.72 5.96 -2.34
C ILE A 653 -9.22 5.93 -2.09
N GLY A 654 -9.73 6.72 -1.14
CA GLY A 654 -11.14 6.75 -0.75
C GLY A 654 -11.51 5.73 0.34
N SER A 655 -12.78 5.70 0.74
CA SER A 655 -13.29 4.79 1.77
C SER A 655 -13.40 3.32 1.30
N GLU A 656 -13.45 3.09 -0.02
CA GLU A 656 -13.30 1.77 -0.62
C GLU A 656 -12.05 1.76 -1.49
N VAL A 657 -11.14 0.83 -1.21
CA VAL A 657 -9.97 0.61 -2.07
C VAL A 657 -10.45 0.05 -3.41
N SER A 658 -10.48 0.89 -4.44
CA SER A 658 -10.56 0.40 -5.81
C SER A 658 -9.22 -0.25 -6.18
N ILE A 659 -9.30 -1.43 -6.78
CA ILE A 659 -8.15 -2.13 -7.34
C ILE A 659 -8.17 -2.08 -8.86
N ASP A 660 -9.08 -1.31 -9.46
CA ASP A 660 -9.34 -1.36 -10.89
C ASP A 660 -8.12 -0.91 -11.66
N ASP A 661 -7.45 0.15 -11.21
CA ASP A 661 -6.19 0.62 -11.79
C ASP A 661 -5.14 -0.49 -11.80
N PHE A 662 -4.98 -1.21 -10.70
CA PHE A 662 -4.10 -2.37 -10.63
C PHE A 662 -4.53 -3.45 -11.61
N LEU A 663 -5.80 -3.81 -11.66
CA LEU A 663 -6.28 -4.80 -12.62
C LEU A 663 -6.13 -4.35 -14.09
N ILE A 664 -6.19 -3.05 -14.40
CA ILE A 664 -5.94 -2.51 -15.75
C ILE A 664 -4.46 -2.68 -16.09
N ASP A 665 -3.58 -2.20 -15.20
CA ASP A 665 -2.12 -2.25 -15.36
C ASP A 665 -1.63 -3.68 -15.55
N GLN A 666 -2.19 -4.60 -14.76
CA GLN A 666 -1.88 -6.01 -14.80
C GLN A 666 -2.56 -6.76 -15.94
N ARG A 667 -3.37 -6.07 -16.77
CA ARG A 667 -4.20 -6.68 -17.81
C ARG A 667 -4.97 -7.89 -17.23
N LEU A 668 -5.72 -7.68 -16.16
CA LEU A 668 -6.55 -8.69 -15.52
C LEU A 668 -8.05 -8.37 -15.67
N LEU A 669 -8.42 -7.10 -15.83
CA LEU A 669 -9.81 -6.68 -16.02
C LEU A 669 -10.45 -7.23 -17.30
N TRP A 670 -9.66 -7.42 -18.37
CA TRP A 670 -10.17 -8.00 -19.62
C TRP A 670 -10.61 -9.46 -19.43
N ALA A 671 -9.91 -10.23 -18.60
CA ALA A 671 -10.27 -11.62 -18.36
C ALA A 671 -11.60 -11.76 -17.61
N VAL A 672 -11.90 -10.83 -16.70
CA VAL A 672 -13.20 -10.76 -16.00
C VAL A 672 -14.34 -10.44 -16.97
N ALA A 673 -14.11 -9.51 -17.92
CA ALA A 673 -15.09 -9.16 -18.93
C ALA A 673 -15.33 -10.28 -19.94
N LEU A 674 -14.30 -11.05 -20.32
CA LEU A 674 -14.37 -12.10 -21.34
C LEU A 674 -14.76 -13.49 -20.81
N ASP A 675 -14.46 -13.84 -19.55
CA ASP A 675 -14.89 -15.10 -18.90
C ASP A 675 -16.42 -15.30 -18.99
N LYS A 676 -17.15 -14.19 -19.08
CA LYS A 676 -18.62 -14.17 -19.09
C LYS A 676 -19.24 -14.09 -20.49
N LEU A 677 -18.41 -13.90 -21.53
CA LEU A 677 -18.78 -14.03 -22.95
C LEU A 677 -18.59 -15.45 -23.50
N GLY A 678 -17.87 -16.31 -22.77
CA GLY A 678 -17.60 -17.71 -23.14
C GLY A 678 -16.28 -17.89 -23.90
N ALA A 679 -15.73 -19.11 -23.85
CA ALA A 679 -14.36 -19.45 -24.29
C ALA A 679 -14.02 -19.15 -25.77
N GLY A 680 -15.00 -18.81 -26.62
CA GLY A 680 -14.80 -18.48 -28.04
C GLY A 680 -14.73 -16.98 -28.36
N ALA A 681 -14.98 -16.10 -27.40
CA ALA A 681 -15.05 -14.64 -27.62
C ALA A 681 -13.71 -13.90 -27.38
N MET A 682 -12.64 -14.63 -27.09
CA MET A 682 -11.37 -14.08 -26.65
C MET A 682 -10.37 -14.06 -27.81
N PRO A 683 -9.94 -12.88 -28.29
CA PRO A 683 -9.04 -12.82 -29.43
C PRO A 683 -7.67 -13.35 -29.03
N GLU A 684 -7.04 -14.08 -29.95
CA GLU A 684 -5.78 -14.76 -29.73
C GLU A 684 -4.70 -13.82 -29.20
N TRP A 685 -4.71 -12.56 -29.61
CA TRP A 685 -3.67 -11.61 -29.26
C TRP A 685 -3.72 -10.95 -27.87
N LEU A 686 -4.83 -11.13 -27.14
CA LEU A 686 -4.99 -10.58 -25.79
C LEU A 686 -4.14 -11.32 -24.73
N THR A 687 -3.72 -12.55 -25.04
CA THR A 687 -2.86 -13.41 -24.21
C THR A 687 -1.70 -13.99 -25.02
N ASP A 688 -1.38 -13.32 -26.12
CA ASP A 688 -0.79 -13.75 -27.40
C ASP A 688 -0.11 -12.54 -28.07
N PRO A 689 0.88 -11.83 -27.49
CA PRO A 689 1.39 -10.61 -28.10
C PRO A 689 1.81 -10.77 -29.57
N ALA A 690 2.29 -11.95 -29.98
CA ALA A 690 2.68 -12.24 -31.36
C ALA A 690 1.49 -12.40 -32.33
N ALA A 691 0.32 -12.76 -31.82
CA ALA A 691 -0.90 -12.89 -32.61
C ALA A 691 -1.55 -11.51 -32.89
N ARG A 692 -1.03 -10.40 -32.33
CA ARG A 692 -1.62 -9.06 -32.46
C ARG A 692 -1.53 -8.59 -33.90
N PRO A 693 -2.66 -8.45 -34.63
CA PRO A 693 -2.60 -7.95 -35.99
C PRO A 693 -2.06 -6.51 -35.99
N PRO A 694 -1.21 -6.13 -36.95
CA PRO A 694 -0.67 -4.77 -37.03
C PRO A 694 -1.79 -3.72 -37.09
N GLY A 695 -1.75 -2.72 -36.21
CA GLY A 695 -2.74 -1.64 -36.15
C GLY A 695 -4.06 -2.00 -35.46
N THR A 696 -4.18 -3.20 -34.88
CA THR A 696 -5.32 -3.56 -34.04
C THR A 696 -5.04 -3.14 -32.59
N ASP A 697 -5.79 -2.16 -32.11
CA ASP A 697 -5.93 -1.90 -30.68
C ASP A 697 -7.19 -2.59 -30.13
N LEU A 698 -7.26 -2.67 -28.81
CA LEU A 698 -8.36 -3.32 -28.11
C LEU A 698 -9.69 -2.59 -28.29
N ALA A 699 -9.65 -1.30 -28.60
CA ALA A 699 -10.81 -0.48 -28.97
C ALA A 699 -11.36 -0.88 -30.35
N ALA A 700 -10.48 -0.99 -31.34
CA ALA A 700 -10.80 -1.40 -32.69
C ALA A 700 -11.44 -2.79 -32.67
N TRP A 701 -10.82 -3.76 -31.99
CA TRP A 701 -11.39 -5.09 -31.85
C TRP A 701 -12.76 -5.11 -31.15
N TRP A 702 -12.90 -4.42 -30.01
CA TRP A 702 -14.18 -4.32 -29.30
C TRP A 702 -15.28 -3.78 -30.22
N ASN A 703 -14.95 -2.77 -31.03
CA ASN A 703 -15.89 -2.11 -31.93
C ASN A 703 -16.14 -2.89 -33.24
N THR A 704 -15.23 -3.75 -33.70
CA THR A 704 -15.35 -4.45 -34.99
C THR A 704 -15.71 -5.93 -34.88
N GLU A 705 -15.17 -6.65 -33.89
CA GLU A 705 -15.29 -8.12 -33.82
C GLU A 705 -16.43 -8.60 -32.92
N LEU A 706 -16.79 -7.84 -31.88
CA LEU A 706 -18.00 -8.13 -31.13
C LEU A 706 -19.24 -7.75 -31.96
N THR A 707 -20.30 -8.55 -31.89
CA THR A 707 -21.61 -8.14 -32.41
C THR A 707 -22.21 -7.05 -31.52
N ALA A 708 -23.20 -6.31 -32.05
CA ALA A 708 -23.93 -5.32 -31.25
C ALA A 708 -24.62 -5.96 -30.04
N ASP A 709 -25.11 -7.19 -30.16
CA ASP A 709 -25.75 -7.93 -29.10
C ASP A 709 -24.76 -8.39 -28.03
N GLU A 710 -23.56 -8.84 -28.43
CA GLU A 710 -22.49 -9.18 -27.48
C GLU A 710 -21.99 -7.96 -26.72
N ARG A 711 -21.73 -6.83 -27.41
CA ARG A 711 -21.39 -5.56 -26.73
C ARG A 711 -22.50 -5.12 -25.77
N ALA A 712 -23.76 -5.18 -26.20
CA ALA A 712 -24.89 -4.82 -25.36
C ALA A 712 -25.01 -5.75 -24.14
N ALA A 713 -24.73 -7.04 -24.29
CA ALA A 713 -24.71 -8.00 -23.19
C ALA A 713 -23.60 -7.70 -22.19
N VAL A 714 -22.37 -7.42 -22.63
CA VAL A 714 -21.27 -7.02 -21.73
C VAL A 714 -21.59 -5.72 -21.03
N ILE A 715 -22.08 -4.70 -21.75
CA ILE A 715 -22.50 -3.42 -21.18
C ILE A 715 -23.61 -3.62 -20.13
N GLN A 716 -24.60 -4.47 -20.43
CA GLN A 716 -25.72 -4.76 -19.54
C GLN A 716 -25.27 -5.46 -18.25
N GLN A 717 -24.16 -6.18 -18.29
CA GLN A 717 -23.76 -7.03 -17.19
C GLN A 717 -22.56 -6.48 -16.41
N PHE A 718 -21.66 -5.75 -17.08
CA PHE A 718 -20.36 -5.25 -16.60
C PHE A 718 -20.09 -3.79 -17.04
N PRO A 719 -20.98 -2.85 -16.70
CA PRO A 719 -20.85 -1.48 -17.17
C PRO A 719 -19.65 -0.74 -16.57
N ASP A 720 -19.22 -1.07 -15.35
CA ASP A 720 -18.06 -0.45 -14.71
C ASP A 720 -16.77 -0.91 -15.38
N GLU A 721 -16.67 -2.19 -15.71
CA GLU A 721 -15.54 -2.79 -16.40
C GLU A 721 -15.41 -2.25 -17.82
N VAL A 722 -16.50 -2.08 -18.56
CA VAL A 722 -16.49 -1.42 -19.88
C VAL A 722 -16.05 0.04 -19.79
N LEU A 723 -16.41 0.75 -18.73
CA LEU A 723 -15.97 2.14 -18.55
C LEU A 723 -14.51 2.26 -18.09
N GLY A 724 -13.96 1.20 -17.48
CA GLY A 724 -12.58 1.11 -17.03
C GLY A 724 -11.62 0.49 -18.03
N MET A 725 -12.08 0.03 -19.20
CA MET A 725 -11.16 -0.42 -20.25
C MET A 725 -10.43 0.81 -20.83
N ASP A 726 -9.10 0.76 -20.86
CA ASP A 726 -8.26 1.79 -21.48
C ASP A 726 -8.26 1.68 -23.01
N ILE A 727 -9.44 1.84 -23.60
CA ILE A 727 -9.69 1.73 -25.04
C ILE A 727 -10.68 2.78 -25.51
N ASP A 728 -10.49 3.28 -26.73
CA ASP A 728 -11.39 4.22 -27.41
C ASP A 728 -12.75 3.56 -27.76
N HIS A 729 -13.63 3.47 -26.76
CA HIS A 729 -14.99 3.02 -26.97
C HIS A 729 -15.78 4.00 -27.83
N SER A 730 -16.67 3.47 -28.68
CA SER A 730 -17.68 4.33 -29.31
C SER A 730 -18.50 5.09 -28.25
N ARG A 731 -18.88 6.33 -28.57
CA ARG A 731 -19.71 7.16 -27.69
C ARG A 731 -21.00 6.45 -27.24
N GLU A 732 -21.60 5.67 -28.13
CA GLU A 732 -22.80 4.85 -27.82
C GLU A 732 -22.51 3.76 -26.79
N THR A 733 -21.32 3.14 -26.82
CA THR A 733 -20.90 2.14 -25.82
C THR A 733 -20.68 2.78 -24.46
N LEU A 734 -19.98 3.93 -24.41
CA LEU A 734 -19.75 4.67 -23.16
C LEU A 734 -21.06 5.17 -22.55
N ASP A 735 -21.97 5.72 -23.37
CA ASP A 735 -23.26 6.21 -22.91
C ASP A 735 -24.14 5.06 -22.38
N ALA A 736 -24.15 3.91 -23.06
CA ALA A 736 -24.91 2.73 -22.63
C ALA A 736 -24.34 2.09 -21.34
N ALA A 737 -23.01 2.03 -21.20
CA ALA A 737 -22.34 1.56 -20.00
C ALA A 737 -22.59 2.49 -18.80
N ARG A 738 -22.44 3.82 -18.98
CA ARG A 738 -22.81 4.80 -17.94
C ARG A 738 -24.26 4.64 -17.50
N ALA A 739 -25.20 4.60 -18.45
CA ALA A 739 -26.62 4.44 -18.15
C ALA A 739 -26.92 3.14 -17.38
N ARG A 740 -26.21 2.05 -17.68
CA ARG A 740 -26.41 0.78 -16.98
C ARG A 740 -25.80 0.78 -15.58
N ARG A 741 -24.59 1.31 -15.41
CA ARG A 741 -23.96 1.49 -14.09
C ARG A 741 -24.85 2.29 -13.16
N ASP A 742 -25.36 3.42 -13.65
CA ASP A 742 -26.20 4.32 -12.86
C ASP A 742 -27.47 3.61 -12.39
N LYS A 743 -28.06 2.78 -13.25
CA LYS A 743 -29.22 1.93 -12.92
C LYS A 743 -28.91 0.84 -11.90
N LEU A 744 -27.72 0.24 -11.93
CA LEU A 744 -27.28 -0.74 -10.92
C LEU A 744 -27.05 -0.08 -9.55
N ARG A 745 -26.47 1.13 -9.53
CA ARG A 745 -26.30 1.94 -8.31
C ARG A 745 -27.65 2.34 -7.71
N GLU A 746 -28.62 2.71 -8.54
CA GLU A 746 -30.00 2.96 -8.11
C GLU A 746 -30.61 1.72 -7.43
N TYR A 747 -30.43 0.52 -8.00
CA TYR A 747 -30.90 -0.73 -7.38
C TYR A 747 -30.21 -1.06 -6.06
N ALA A 748 -28.89 -0.87 -5.97
CA ALA A 748 -28.13 -1.10 -4.75
C ALA A 748 -28.59 -0.15 -3.62
N SER A 749 -28.91 1.10 -3.94
CA SER A 749 -29.42 2.09 -2.99
C SER A 749 -30.84 1.80 -2.48
N ALA A 750 -31.58 0.89 -3.12
CA ALA A 750 -32.96 0.54 -2.79
C ALA A 750 -33.10 -0.74 -1.93
N ALA A 751 -32.00 -1.44 -1.60
CA ALA A 751 -32.03 -2.67 -0.80
C ALA A 751 -32.09 -2.38 0.72
N PRO A 752 -33.03 -2.97 1.50
CA PRO A 752 -33.14 -2.70 2.94
C PRO A 752 -32.08 -3.45 3.77
N SER A 753 -31.36 -2.73 4.64
CA SER A 753 -30.37 -3.30 5.58
C SER A 753 -31.02 -3.77 6.89
N GLU A 754 -30.82 -5.02 7.30
CA GLU A 754 -31.19 -5.52 8.63
C GLU A 754 -30.17 -5.08 9.70
N SER A 755 -30.66 -4.60 10.85
CA SER A 755 -29.84 -4.12 11.97
C SER A 755 -30.14 -4.88 13.26
N THR A 756 -29.11 -5.28 14.02
CA THR A 756 -29.19 -5.72 15.41
C THR A 756 -28.47 -4.74 16.36
N GLY A 757 -29.13 -4.38 17.48
CA GLY A 757 -28.68 -3.42 18.51
C GLY A 757 -27.58 -3.95 19.45
N SER A 758 -27.09 -3.30 20.50
CA SER A 758 -27.47 -2.13 21.33
C SER A 758 -26.20 -1.69 22.12
N SER A 759 -26.01 -0.45 22.61
CA SER A 759 -26.29 -0.06 24.02
C SER A 759 -25.61 1.30 24.35
N GLN A 760 -26.29 2.15 25.13
CA GLN A 760 -25.91 3.49 25.67
C GLN A 760 -24.93 3.37 26.87
N ALA A 761 -24.27 4.37 27.48
CA ALA A 761 -24.40 5.83 27.73
C ALA A 761 -22.99 6.37 28.16
N ALA A 762 -22.62 7.64 28.38
CA ALA A 762 -23.30 8.86 28.83
C ALA A 762 -22.45 10.12 28.49
N ARG A 763 -23.10 11.28 28.32
CA ARG A 763 -22.52 12.61 28.03
C ARG A 763 -22.38 13.46 29.30
N ARG A 764 -21.54 14.52 29.23
CA ARG A 764 -21.70 15.93 29.73
C ARG A 764 -20.30 16.56 29.86
N ASP A 765 -20.02 17.85 29.70
CA ASP A 765 -20.66 19.09 29.22
C ASP A 765 -19.54 20.13 29.47
N GLU A 766 -19.09 20.94 28.50
CA GLU A 766 -18.48 22.25 28.83
C GLU A 766 -18.81 23.34 27.79
N GLN A 767 -18.98 24.55 28.33
CA GLN A 767 -19.40 25.80 27.69
C GLN A 767 -18.19 26.68 27.30
N PRO A 768 -18.38 27.75 26.49
CA PRO A 768 -17.43 28.16 25.46
C PRO A 768 -16.62 29.44 25.77
N VAL A 769 -15.58 29.69 24.96
CA VAL A 769 -14.77 30.93 24.98
C VAL A 769 -14.88 31.72 23.65
N THR A 770 -15.61 32.83 23.74
CA THR A 770 -15.48 34.19 23.14
C THR A 770 -15.08 34.44 21.66
N ALA A 771 -16.11 34.82 20.88
CA ALA A 771 -16.33 35.99 20.00
C ALA A 771 -15.17 36.73 19.25
N ARG A 772 -15.33 36.82 17.91
CA ARG A 772 -14.82 37.91 17.04
C ARG A 772 -15.98 38.85 16.65
N GLN A 773 -15.65 40.14 16.50
CA GLN A 773 -16.57 41.28 16.37
C GLN A 773 -17.38 41.32 15.06
N GLN A 774 -18.62 41.80 15.20
CA GLN A 774 -19.68 41.96 14.19
C GLN A 774 -19.59 43.32 13.48
N ASP A 775 -20.00 43.37 12.21
CA ASP A 775 -20.61 44.56 11.60
C ASP A 775 -21.86 44.17 10.79
N ASP A 776 -22.91 44.94 11.06
CA ASP A 776 -24.24 45.16 10.45
C ASP A 776 -25.42 44.16 10.54
N GLU A 777 -26.54 44.76 10.93
CA GLU A 777 -27.69 44.22 11.65
C GLU A 777 -28.73 43.48 10.78
N GLN A 778 -28.93 42.18 11.06
CA GLN A 778 -30.22 41.50 10.95
C GLN A 778 -30.71 41.17 12.37
N PRO A 779 -32.02 41.13 12.64
CA PRO A 779 -32.52 40.78 13.97
C PRO A 779 -32.02 39.38 14.35
N VAL A 780 -31.15 39.31 15.36
CA VAL A 780 -30.59 38.05 15.86
C VAL A 780 -31.73 37.28 16.53
N VAL A 781 -32.25 36.28 15.84
CA VAL A 781 -33.19 35.34 16.42
C VAL A 781 -32.38 34.28 17.18
N GLU A 782 -32.45 34.31 18.51
CA GLU A 782 -31.72 33.33 19.35
C GLU A 782 -32.31 31.92 19.19
N LEU A 783 -31.52 31.02 18.61
CA LEU A 783 -31.76 29.58 18.64
C LEU A 783 -31.23 28.97 19.96
N GLY A 784 -31.95 27.98 20.48
CA GLY A 784 -31.48 27.21 21.63
C GLY A 784 -30.37 26.22 21.26
N PRO A 785 -29.59 25.72 22.24
CA PRO A 785 -28.50 24.76 22.01
C PRO A 785 -28.93 23.50 21.24
N ASP A 786 -30.13 22.98 21.53
CA ASP A 786 -30.68 21.80 20.85
C ASP A 786 -31.04 22.06 19.38
N GLU A 787 -31.43 23.30 19.06
CA GLU A 787 -31.75 23.72 17.69
C GLU A 787 -30.44 23.88 16.89
N ILE A 788 -29.41 24.47 17.49
CA ILE A 788 -28.08 24.62 16.90
C ILE A 788 -27.43 23.25 16.67
N TYR A 789 -27.47 22.36 17.66
CA TYR A 789 -26.95 20.99 17.55
C TYR A 789 -27.70 20.18 16.49
N LEU A 790 -29.01 20.36 16.37
CA LEU A 790 -29.77 19.70 15.31
C LEU A 790 -29.35 20.21 13.91
N LEU A 791 -29.15 21.52 13.77
CA LEU A 791 -28.66 22.10 12.52
C LEU A 791 -27.22 21.65 12.20
N SER A 792 -26.35 21.48 13.21
CA SER A 792 -24.97 21.03 13.00
C SER A 792 -24.93 19.59 12.48
N LEU A 793 -25.73 18.68 13.05
CA LEU A 793 -25.83 17.31 12.56
C LEU A 793 -26.24 17.25 11.08
N ILE A 794 -27.20 18.10 10.68
CA ILE A 794 -27.64 18.18 9.28
C ILE A 794 -26.58 18.87 8.40
N ALA A 795 -25.84 19.84 8.95
CA ALA A 795 -24.73 20.49 8.28
C ALA A 795 -23.56 19.53 8.00
N ASP A 796 -23.32 18.56 8.91
CA ASP A 796 -22.32 17.48 8.77
C ASP A 796 -22.80 16.34 7.84
N GLY A 797 -23.90 16.54 7.12
CA GLY A 797 -24.38 15.61 6.11
C GLY A 797 -25.19 14.43 6.64
N ARG A 798 -25.53 14.40 7.95
CA ARG A 798 -26.39 13.34 8.51
C ARG A 798 -27.80 13.42 7.92
N SER A 799 -28.36 12.27 7.56
CA SER A 799 -29.77 12.14 7.18
C SER A 799 -30.69 12.42 8.38
N LEU A 800 -31.98 12.68 8.12
CA LEU A 800 -32.99 12.86 9.18
C LEU A 800 -33.08 11.65 10.13
N ALA A 801 -32.80 10.44 9.61
CA ALA A 801 -32.79 9.22 10.41
C ALA A 801 -31.55 9.14 11.32
N GLU A 802 -30.38 9.53 10.83
CA GLU A 802 -29.14 9.55 11.59
C GLU A 802 -29.13 10.67 12.63
N ALA A 803 -29.53 11.89 12.25
CA ALA A 803 -29.74 12.98 13.19
C ALA A 803 -30.78 12.60 14.25
N GLY A 804 -31.80 11.84 13.85
CA GLY A 804 -32.80 11.26 14.76
C GLY A 804 -32.20 10.26 15.75
N LYS A 805 -31.30 9.38 15.31
CA LYS A 805 -30.57 8.46 16.21
C LYS A 805 -29.75 9.23 17.24
N GLU A 806 -29.05 10.29 16.81
CA GLU A 806 -28.22 11.14 17.68
C GLU A 806 -29.04 11.89 18.74
N ILE A 807 -30.15 12.51 18.34
CA ILE A 807 -31.02 13.26 19.27
C ILE A 807 -32.12 12.41 19.91
N LYS A 808 -32.09 11.09 19.70
CA LYS A 808 -33.09 10.11 20.16
C LYS A 808 -34.54 10.48 19.76
N ALA A 809 -34.73 10.90 18.50
CA ALA A 809 -36.01 11.25 17.91
C ALA A 809 -36.27 10.50 16.60
N SER A 810 -37.54 10.30 16.23
CA SER A 810 -37.88 9.77 14.90
C SER A 810 -37.50 10.77 13.80
N ALA A 811 -37.22 10.30 12.59
CA ALA A 811 -36.97 11.17 11.43
C ALA A 811 -38.11 12.18 11.18
N SER A 812 -39.36 11.80 11.46
CA SER A 812 -40.53 12.69 11.40
C SER A 812 -40.51 13.78 12.48
N THR A 813 -39.99 13.47 13.67
CA THR A 813 -39.84 14.43 14.77
C THR A 813 -38.69 15.40 14.49
N VAL A 814 -37.59 14.92 13.92
CA VAL A 814 -36.47 15.72 13.42
C VAL A 814 -36.97 16.72 12.38
N ARG A 815 -37.72 16.27 11.35
CA ARG A 815 -38.29 17.16 10.33
C ARG A 815 -39.18 18.24 10.94
N ARG A 816 -40.08 17.87 11.85
CA ARG A 816 -40.95 18.84 12.54
C ARG A 816 -40.16 19.89 13.35
N ARG A 817 -39.03 19.50 13.95
CA ARG A 817 -38.13 20.43 14.65
C ARG A 817 -37.42 21.37 13.68
N LEU A 818 -36.97 20.86 12.53
CA LEU A 818 -36.40 21.69 11.46
C LEU A 818 -37.44 22.67 10.89
N ASP A 819 -38.69 22.25 10.69
CA ASP A 819 -39.79 23.14 10.26
C ASP A 819 -40.05 24.27 11.28
N ALA A 820 -39.94 23.96 12.59
CA ALA A 820 -40.08 24.94 13.66
C ALA A 820 -38.93 25.95 13.67
N ILE A 821 -37.70 25.48 13.42
CA ILE A 821 -36.51 26.32 13.27
C ILE A 821 -36.64 27.22 12.03
N GLU A 822 -37.11 26.68 10.90
CA GLU A 822 -37.37 27.44 9.68
C GLU A 822 -38.39 28.57 9.91
N SER A 823 -39.51 28.24 10.58
CA SER A 823 -40.52 29.23 10.97
C SER A 823 -39.97 30.31 11.93
N LYS A 824 -39.11 29.89 12.87
CA LYS A 824 -38.48 30.78 13.86
C LYS A 824 -37.49 31.75 13.22
N LEU A 825 -36.70 31.27 12.25
CA LEU A 825 -35.72 32.08 11.51
C LEU A 825 -36.32 32.84 10.32
N GLY A 826 -37.59 32.57 9.96
CA GLY A 826 -38.23 33.15 8.77
C GLY A 826 -37.66 32.63 7.44
N THR A 827 -37.06 31.44 7.44
CA THR A 827 -36.46 30.80 6.27
C THR A 827 -37.44 29.80 5.64
N HIS A 828 -37.20 29.42 4.39
CA HIS A 828 -38.07 28.53 3.62
C HIS A 828 -37.47 27.13 3.39
N SER A 829 -36.26 26.89 3.90
CA SER A 829 -35.61 25.58 3.84
C SER A 829 -34.56 25.40 4.93
N THR A 830 -34.21 24.14 5.19
CA THR A 830 -33.20 23.77 6.17
C THR A 830 -31.82 24.30 5.78
N LEU A 831 -31.51 24.33 4.47
CA LEU A 831 -30.26 24.93 3.99
C LEU A 831 -30.23 26.44 4.28
N GLU A 832 -31.33 27.17 4.05
CA GLU A 832 -31.40 28.59 4.39
C GLU A 832 -31.27 28.84 5.90
N SER A 833 -31.87 28.00 6.74
CA SER A 833 -31.69 28.04 8.20
C SER A 833 -30.23 27.84 8.59
N ILE A 834 -29.57 26.83 8.01
CA ILE A 834 -28.16 26.52 8.28
C ILE A 834 -27.26 27.68 7.82
N LEU A 835 -27.51 28.26 6.65
CA LEU A 835 -26.75 29.41 6.14
C LEU A 835 -26.98 30.68 6.98
N ALA A 836 -28.20 30.91 7.47
CA ALA A 836 -28.50 32.04 8.35
C ALA A 836 -27.75 31.92 9.68
N VAL A 837 -27.66 30.72 10.24
CA VAL A 837 -26.95 30.44 11.50
C VAL A 837 -25.42 30.42 11.30
N TRP A 838 -24.93 29.90 10.17
CA TRP A 838 -23.51 29.96 9.78
C TRP A 838 -23.02 31.41 9.62
N ARG A 839 -23.79 32.30 8.97
CA ARG A 839 -23.46 33.73 8.84
C ARG A 839 -23.34 34.45 10.19
N GLN A 840 -24.05 33.98 11.21
CA GLN A 840 -23.99 34.52 12.57
C GLN A 840 -22.83 33.93 13.39
N GLY A 841 -22.00 33.07 12.78
CA GLY A 841 -20.86 32.42 13.44
C GLY A 841 -21.26 31.34 14.45
N MET A 842 -22.52 30.92 14.46
CA MET A 842 -23.09 29.96 15.42
C MET A 842 -22.96 28.51 14.98
N LEU A 843 -22.56 28.26 13.73
CA LEU A 843 -22.40 26.92 13.16
C LEU A 843 -21.12 26.88 12.35
N ARG A 844 -20.30 25.86 12.59
CA ARG A 844 -19.16 25.45 11.76
C ARG A 844 -19.44 24.03 11.29
N LEU A 845 -18.92 23.65 10.12
CA LEU A 845 -18.79 22.23 9.79
C LEU A 845 -17.88 21.59 10.86
N GLY A 846 -18.23 20.41 11.36
CA GLY A 846 -17.42 19.71 12.36
C GLY A 846 -16.00 19.45 11.87
N ASP A 847 -15.05 19.34 12.81
CA ASP A 847 -13.61 19.13 12.54
C ASP A 847 -13.35 17.88 11.65
N ASP A 848 -14.27 16.90 11.64
CA ASP A 848 -14.22 15.71 10.77
C ASP A 848 -14.41 15.98 9.26
N ALA A 849 -15.00 17.11 8.86
CA ALA A 849 -15.36 17.38 7.45
C ALA A 849 -14.50 18.46 6.76
N VAL A 850 -13.75 19.26 7.53
CA VAL A 850 -13.08 20.47 6.99
C VAL A 850 -11.58 20.27 6.74
N GLU A 851 -10.92 19.31 7.38
CA GLU A 851 -9.47 19.08 7.23
C GLU A 851 -9.06 18.03 6.18
N THR A 852 -9.97 17.57 5.32
CA THR A 852 -9.65 16.46 4.39
C THR A 852 -9.05 16.88 3.03
N ALA A 853 -8.78 18.18 2.80
CA ALA A 853 -7.97 18.63 1.66
C ALA A 853 -7.26 19.97 1.98
N PRO A 854 -5.95 20.12 1.68
CA PRO A 854 -5.21 21.35 1.93
C PRO A 854 -5.85 22.59 1.26
N ARG A 855 -5.68 23.77 1.89
CA ARG A 855 -6.26 25.07 1.51
C ARG A 855 -5.91 25.57 0.10
N SER A 856 -4.91 25.00 -0.55
CA SER A 856 -4.52 25.33 -1.92
C SER A 856 -4.86 24.16 -2.84
N TYR A 857 -5.38 24.46 -4.04
CA TYR A 857 -5.41 23.59 -5.23
C TYR A 857 -6.71 22.88 -5.65
N LEU A 858 -7.85 23.02 -4.94
CA LEU A 858 -9.15 22.72 -5.57
C LEU A 858 -9.53 23.85 -6.54
N GLU A 859 -8.97 23.87 -7.74
CA GLU A 859 -9.41 24.81 -8.77
C GLU A 859 -10.77 24.39 -9.34
N PHE A 860 -11.83 25.11 -8.94
CA PHE A 860 -13.17 24.95 -9.50
C PHE A 860 -13.27 25.60 -10.87
N THR A 861 -13.87 24.90 -11.84
CA THR A 861 -14.19 25.52 -13.13
C THR A 861 -15.23 26.63 -12.93
N PRO A 862 -15.31 27.65 -13.81
CA PRO A 862 -16.34 28.69 -13.71
C PRO A 862 -17.77 28.12 -13.61
N GLY A 863 -18.05 27.01 -14.31
CA GLY A 863 -19.36 26.34 -14.25
C GLY A 863 -19.59 25.58 -12.93
N GLU A 864 -18.54 25.07 -12.30
CA GLU A 864 -18.59 24.46 -10.97
C GLU A 864 -18.86 25.52 -9.89
N VAL A 865 -18.15 26.66 -9.96
CA VAL A 865 -18.40 27.82 -9.08
C VAL A 865 -19.81 28.35 -9.27
N GLU A 866 -20.31 28.42 -10.50
CA GLU A 866 -21.68 28.84 -10.79
C GLU A 866 -22.72 27.88 -10.20
N ILE A 867 -22.52 26.56 -10.34
CA ILE A 867 -23.39 25.56 -9.72
C ILE A 867 -23.36 25.66 -8.19
N LEU A 868 -22.18 25.77 -7.57
CA LEU A 868 -22.04 25.98 -6.13
C LEU A 868 -22.72 27.28 -5.67
N GLY A 869 -22.61 28.36 -6.44
CA GLY A 869 -23.26 29.64 -6.16
C GLY A 869 -24.78 29.57 -6.25
N LEU A 870 -25.33 28.84 -7.22
CA LEU A 870 -26.77 28.60 -7.34
C LEU A 870 -27.29 27.67 -6.23
N LEU A 871 -26.48 26.70 -5.79
CA LEU A 871 -26.81 25.84 -4.66
C LEU A 871 -26.85 26.62 -3.35
N ALA A 872 -25.87 27.50 -3.14
CA ALA A 872 -25.79 28.41 -1.99
C ALA A 872 -26.95 29.39 -1.93
N ARG A 873 -27.58 29.70 -3.06
CA ARG A 873 -28.83 30.48 -3.16
C ARG A 873 -30.11 29.65 -2.96
N GLY A 874 -29.99 28.37 -2.61
CA GLY A 874 -31.14 27.50 -2.30
C GLY A 874 -31.86 26.90 -3.52
N LEU A 875 -31.35 27.06 -4.75
CA LEU A 875 -32.07 26.59 -5.95
C LEU A 875 -32.09 25.05 -6.05
N SER A 876 -33.24 24.44 -6.30
CA SER A 876 -33.34 22.99 -6.58
C SER A 876 -32.59 22.58 -7.84
N ASN A 877 -32.23 21.30 -8.01
CA ASN A 877 -31.55 20.82 -9.21
C ASN A 877 -32.34 21.10 -10.50
N SER A 878 -33.67 21.08 -10.44
CA SER A 878 -34.54 21.47 -11.57
C SER A 878 -34.46 22.97 -11.87
N ALA A 879 -34.34 23.81 -10.85
CA ALA A 879 -34.18 25.25 -11.02
C ALA A 879 -32.78 25.62 -11.53
N ILE A 880 -31.73 24.93 -11.07
CA ILE A 880 -30.37 25.07 -11.59
C ILE A 880 -30.31 24.63 -13.05
N ALA A 881 -30.94 23.50 -13.39
CA ALA A 881 -31.03 22.99 -14.76
C ALA A 881 -31.72 24.01 -15.70
N ALA A 882 -32.83 24.59 -15.24
CA ALA A 882 -33.50 25.66 -15.97
C ALA A 882 -32.66 26.94 -16.10
N HIS A 883 -31.92 27.30 -15.05
CA HIS A 883 -31.04 28.48 -15.05
C HIS A 883 -29.86 28.34 -16.02
N LEU A 884 -29.26 27.15 -16.07
CA LEU A 884 -28.09 26.84 -16.89
C LEU A 884 -28.46 26.29 -18.28
N ALA A 885 -29.75 26.17 -18.60
CA ALA A 885 -30.25 25.56 -19.83
C ALA A 885 -29.68 24.15 -20.12
N ILE A 886 -29.49 23.34 -19.08
CA ILE A 886 -29.01 21.95 -19.14
C ILE A 886 -30.05 20.99 -18.55
N SER A 887 -29.87 19.68 -18.73
CA SER A 887 -30.79 18.70 -18.14
C SER A 887 -30.59 18.59 -16.62
N ARG A 888 -31.65 18.20 -15.91
CA ARG A 888 -31.60 17.92 -14.46
C ARG A 888 -30.57 16.83 -14.13
N THR A 889 -30.43 15.83 -15.00
CA THR A 889 -29.45 14.75 -14.87
C THR A 889 -28.02 15.29 -14.94
N VAL A 890 -27.73 16.19 -15.89
CA VAL A 890 -26.40 16.82 -16.00
C VAL A 890 -26.06 17.64 -14.75
N VAL A 891 -27.05 18.30 -14.12
CA VAL A 891 -26.84 18.98 -12.83
C VAL A 891 -26.53 17.99 -11.71
N GLN A 892 -27.18 16.83 -11.68
CA GLN A 892 -26.92 15.77 -10.69
C GLN A 892 -25.51 15.18 -10.84
N ASP A 893 -25.08 14.93 -12.07
CA ASP A 893 -23.74 14.37 -12.35
C ASP A 893 -22.63 15.36 -11.98
N ARG A 894 -22.79 16.64 -12.34
CA ARG A 894 -21.85 17.71 -11.97
C ARG A 894 -21.79 17.92 -10.45
N LEU A 895 -22.91 17.74 -9.77
CA LEU A 895 -22.99 17.79 -8.32
C LEU A 895 -22.23 16.64 -7.65
N GLY A 896 -22.34 15.43 -8.19
CA GLY A 896 -21.55 14.29 -7.71
C GLY A 896 -20.05 14.54 -7.81
N LEU A 897 -19.58 15.03 -8.97
CA LEU A 897 -18.17 15.39 -9.15
C LEU A 897 -17.72 16.52 -8.21
N LEU A 898 -18.57 17.51 -7.98
CA LEU A 898 -18.30 18.59 -7.02
C LEU A 898 -18.20 18.09 -5.59
N PHE A 899 -19.03 17.11 -5.20
CA PHE A 899 -19.00 16.48 -3.88
C PHE A 899 -17.70 15.68 -3.68
N ASP A 900 -17.33 14.87 -4.67
CA ASP A 900 -16.07 14.12 -4.66
C ASP A 900 -14.86 15.04 -4.59
N LYS A 901 -14.89 16.15 -5.35
CA LYS A 901 -13.83 17.17 -5.37
C LYS A 901 -13.73 17.93 -4.05
N LEU A 902 -14.85 18.18 -3.38
CA LEU A 902 -14.88 18.87 -2.08
C LEU A 902 -14.63 17.94 -0.89
N GLY A 903 -14.57 16.62 -1.11
CA GLY A 903 -14.39 15.60 -0.06
C GLY A 903 -15.62 15.45 0.85
N VAL A 904 -16.82 15.79 0.36
CA VAL A 904 -18.03 15.85 1.18
C VAL A 904 -19.18 15.06 0.57
N HIS A 905 -20.10 14.59 1.40
CA HIS A 905 -21.27 13.85 0.95
C HIS A 905 -22.55 14.68 1.15
N GLY A 906 -23.07 15.20 0.04
CA GLY A 906 -24.36 15.87 0.01
C GLY A 906 -24.25 17.39 -0.11
N ARG A 907 -25.40 17.98 -0.44
CA ARG A 907 -25.51 19.38 -0.87
C ARG A 907 -25.17 20.39 0.22
N ILE A 908 -25.64 20.15 1.45
CA ILE A 908 -25.47 21.09 2.55
C ILE A 908 -23.99 21.17 2.95
N PRO A 909 -23.29 20.03 3.18
CA PRO A 909 -21.84 20.02 3.34
C PRO A 909 -21.09 20.67 2.18
N ALA A 910 -21.48 20.43 0.93
CA ALA A 910 -20.82 21.03 -0.23
C ALA A 910 -20.94 22.55 -0.30
N VAL A 911 -22.10 23.11 0.05
CA VAL A 911 -22.28 24.56 0.11
C VAL A 911 -21.46 25.17 1.24
N LEU A 912 -21.48 24.55 2.42
CA LEU A 912 -20.71 25.05 3.57
C LEU A 912 -19.20 24.93 3.34
N ALA A 913 -18.73 23.82 2.78
CA ALA A 913 -17.34 23.62 2.42
C ALA A 913 -16.88 24.62 1.34
N ALA A 914 -17.74 24.95 0.38
CA ALA A 914 -17.44 25.98 -0.62
C ALA A 914 -17.44 27.41 -0.03
N LEU A 915 -18.22 27.68 1.03
CA LEU A 915 -18.24 28.97 1.72
C LEU A 915 -17.06 29.14 2.68
N ASP A 916 -16.73 28.14 3.49
CA ASP A 916 -15.57 28.13 4.40
C ASP A 916 -14.24 28.24 3.63
N ARG A 917 -14.21 27.73 2.39
CA ARG A 917 -13.05 27.81 1.48
C ARG A 917 -13.08 29.01 0.53
N GLU A 918 -14.02 29.94 0.71
CA GLU A 918 -14.18 31.16 -0.10
C GLU A 918 -14.36 30.93 -1.63
N VAL A 919 -14.76 29.72 -2.04
CA VAL A 919 -15.00 29.33 -3.44
C VAL A 919 -16.22 30.07 -4.00
N VAL A 920 -17.22 30.31 -3.16
CA VAL A 920 -18.42 31.08 -3.49
C VAL A 920 -18.70 32.11 -2.40
N GLN A 921 -19.27 33.26 -2.77
CA GLN A 921 -19.70 34.28 -1.82
C GLN A 921 -21.22 34.40 -1.82
N LEU A 922 -21.79 34.55 -0.62
CA LEU A 922 -23.20 34.84 -0.46
C LEU A 922 -23.45 36.35 -0.63
N PRO A 923 -24.44 36.79 -1.43
CA PRO A 923 -24.76 38.20 -1.55
C PRO A 923 -25.31 38.75 -0.22
N SER A 924 -24.93 39.99 0.10
CA SER A 924 -25.26 40.68 1.36
C SER A 924 -26.77 40.92 1.57
N ASN A 925 -27.59 40.77 0.54
CA ASN A 925 -29.05 40.89 0.63
C ASN A 925 -29.73 39.82 -0.25
N PRO A 926 -30.52 38.89 0.33
CA PRO A 926 -31.28 37.91 -0.45
C PRO A 926 -32.48 38.62 -1.08
N GLY A 927 -32.29 39.23 -2.25
CA GLY A 927 -33.44 39.61 -3.08
C GLY A 927 -34.30 38.37 -3.39
N PRO A 928 -35.60 38.53 -3.65
CA PRO A 928 -36.48 37.40 -3.97
C PRO A 928 -35.93 36.64 -5.19
N PRO A 929 -36.11 35.30 -5.26
CA PRO A 929 -35.60 34.51 -6.36
C PRO A 929 -36.11 35.07 -7.70
N PRO A 930 -35.28 35.05 -8.76
CA PRO A 930 -35.71 35.52 -10.07
C PRO A 930 -36.95 34.74 -10.51
N ALA A 931 -38.00 35.46 -10.94
CA ALA A 931 -39.24 34.85 -11.39
C ALA A 931 -38.96 33.86 -12.53
N THR A 932 -39.43 32.62 -12.38
CA THR A 932 -39.50 31.63 -13.46
C THR A 932 -40.15 32.24 -14.70
N PRO A 933 -39.55 32.12 -15.90
CA PRO A 933 -40.20 32.57 -17.12
C PRO A 933 -41.53 31.84 -17.30
N ASP A 934 -42.61 32.60 -17.49
CA ASP A 934 -43.95 32.07 -17.74
C ASP A 934 -43.96 31.21 -19.03
N PRO A 935 -44.35 29.92 -18.96
CA PRO A 935 -44.43 29.05 -20.14
C PRO A 935 -45.50 29.47 -21.16
N SER A 936 -46.34 30.47 -20.87
CA SER A 936 -47.55 30.77 -21.63
C SER A 936 -47.48 31.92 -22.64
N SER A 937 -46.30 32.50 -22.91
CA SER A 937 -46.15 33.51 -23.98
C SER A 937 -45.58 32.95 -25.29
N HIS A 938 -46.27 31.99 -25.90
CA HIS A 938 -46.04 31.64 -27.32
C HIS A 938 -46.64 32.72 -28.24
N GLY A 939 -45.94 33.85 -28.35
CA GLY A 939 -46.14 34.84 -29.40
C GLY A 939 -45.39 34.43 -30.67
N LYS A 940 -46.11 33.93 -31.67
CA LYS A 940 -45.60 33.65 -33.02
C LYS A 940 -44.93 34.90 -33.61
N SER A 941 -43.63 34.85 -33.91
CA SER A 941 -43.07 35.62 -35.03
C SER A 941 -42.05 34.82 -35.80
N LYS A 942 -42.35 34.62 -37.09
CA LYS A 942 -41.49 34.04 -38.11
C LYS A 942 -40.25 34.91 -38.33
N GLY A 943 -39.10 34.24 -38.45
CA GLY A 943 -38.08 34.49 -39.46
C GLY A 943 -37.09 35.63 -39.20
N GLN A 944 -35.81 35.31 -39.10
CA GLN A 944 -34.83 35.63 -40.13
C GLN A 944 -33.48 34.95 -39.84
N ARG A 945 -32.82 34.56 -40.92
CA ARG A 945 -31.47 33.99 -41.00
C ARG A 945 -30.40 35.09 -40.91
N ASN A 946 -29.17 34.64 -40.65
CA ASN A 946 -27.85 35.27 -40.85
C ASN A 946 -27.43 36.25 -39.72
N ALA A 947 -26.17 36.30 -39.30
CA ALA A 947 -24.91 35.85 -39.90
C ALA A 947 -23.93 35.30 -38.84
#